data_AF-A0AAW5ZHC5-F1
#
_entry.id   AF-A0AAW5ZHC5-F1
#
_cell.length_a   1.000
_cell.length_b   1.000
_cell.length_c   1.000
_cell.angle_alpha   90.00
_cell.angle_beta   90.00
_cell.angle_gamma   90.00
#
_symmetry.space_group_name_H-M   'P 1'
#
loop_
_entity.id
_entity.type
_entity.pdbx_description
1 polymer ?
#
loop_
_entity_poly.entity_id
_entity_poly.type
_entity_poly.pdbx_seq_one_letter_code
_entity_poly.pdbx_strand_id
1 'polypeptide(L)'
;MVANNYPELMAALPRLTTAQIVDIARQRSGDLALQALLPVAAALTAAPLGLSASQIATVAQHGERPAIQALYRLRRKLTRAPVGLTPQQVVAIASNTGGKQALEAVTVQLRVLRGARYGLSTEQVVAVASNKGGKQALEEVEAQLLRLRAAPYELSTEQVVAVASNNGGKQALKAVKAQLLALRAAPYELSTEQVVAVASHNGGKQALEAVRAQLLDLRAAPYELSTEQVVAIASHNGGKQALEAVRAQLPALRAAPYGLSTEQVVAIASNNGGKQALEAVKAQLPVLRRAPCGLSTEQVVAIASNGGGKQALEGIGKQLQELRAAPYGLSTAQVATIASSIGGRQALEALKVQLPVLRAAPYGLTIAQVVAVASHNGGKQALEAIGAQLLALRAAPYALSTAQVVAIASNDGGKQALEEVEAQLLALRAAPYELSSAQVIAIAAGNDGGAKQALEAVKVQLPVLRAAPYELSVAQVVTIASHNGGKQALEAVRTQLLALRAAPYGLSTAQVVAVAGRNGGKQALEAVRAQLPALRAAPYGLSTAQVVAIATRSGGKQALEAVRAQLLDLRAAPYGLSTAQVVAVASGSGGKQALEAVRVQLLALRAAPYGLSTAQVVAVASHDGGKQALEAVRKQLPVLRRVPYELSIVQVIAIACIGGRQALTAIEMHMLALRAAPYNLSPERVVAIVCIGGRSAVEAIRHGLPVKRIQRIRRRKAPEATPPAGPFGPTPQELVAVLHFFRAHRQPRQAFVDALTEFQITRAALLRLLSSAGVTEIEALGGTIPDAAERWQRLLGRLGTRQATGAAAPSPDSLQGFAQSLERSMLSPGIAEQSASPPPRERPAETAIAPRSNTGRPAEPWLDQPAWSQHRKRTARSRMRADAVASMPANPHEDARTQFTPGRLPPEPGPMPAHISPASAGSSSHVASGSVLPDPGTPTGSDLAMLEAESFGAAALAFDFDRFLQMLDV
;
A
#
# COMPACT_ATOMS: atom_id res chain seq x y z
N MET A 1 -10.00 -13.88 47.94
CA MET A 1 -8.67 -14.18 47.36
C MET A 1 -7.99 -12.92 46.81
N VAL A 2 -8.24 -12.46 45.58
CA VAL A 2 -7.43 -11.37 44.98
C VAL A 2 -7.37 -10.08 45.84
N ALA A 3 -8.47 -9.70 46.49
CA ALA A 3 -8.48 -8.57 47.43
C ALA A 3 -7.60 -8.79 48.68
N ASN A 4 -7.55 -10.01 49.21
CA ASN A 4 -6.76 -10.36 50.39
C ASN A 4 -5.25 -10.23 50.13
N ASN A 5 -4.80 -10.63 48.93
CA ASN A 5 -3.39 -10.57 48.52
C ASN A 5 -2.99 -9.24 47.86
N TYR A 6 -3.91 -8.26 47.77
CA TYR A 6 -3.65 -6.98 47.11
C TYR A 6 -2.50 -6.17 47.76
N PRO A 7 -2.37 -6.09 49.11
CA PRO A 7 -1.24 -5.39 49.73
C PRO A 7 0.11 -6.04 49.39
N GLU A 8 0.18 -7.37 49.43
CA GLU A 8 1.38 -8.15 49.09
C GLU A 8 1.78 -7.97 47.61
N LEU A 9 0.79 -7.97 46.71
CA LEU A 9 1.00 -7.74 45.27
C LEU A 9 1.54 -6.33 45.00
N MET A 10 1.01 -5.30 45.68
CA MET A 10 1.50 -3.93 45.55
C MET A 10 2.89 -3.73 46.18
N ALA A 11 3.22 -4.44 47.27
CA ALA A 11 4.56 -4.44 47.83
C ALA A 11 5.58 -5.13 46.91
N ALA A 12 5.21 -6.26 46.30
CA ALA A 12 6.09 -7.02 45.41
C ALA A 12 6.22 -6.41 43.99
N LEU A 13 5.19 -5.69 43.52
CA LEU A 13 5.14 -5.06 42.20
C LEU A 13 4.51 -3.64 42.27
N PRO A 14 5.18 -2.65 42.89
CA PRO A 14 4.62 -1.31 43.12
C PRO A 14 4.35 -0.47 41.86
N ARG A 15 4.72 -0.97 40.67
CA ARG A 15 4.43 -0.36 39.36
C ARG A 15 3.34 -1.11 38.56
N LEU A 16 2.67 -2.10 39.16
CA LEU A 16 1.55 -2.81 38.59
C LEU A 16 0.26 -2.02 38.86
N THR A 17 -0.56 -1.76 37.84
CA THR A 17 -1.78 -0.95 38.02
C THR A 17 -2.97 -1.80 38.45
N THR A 18 -3.94 -1.21 39.17
CA THR A 18 -5.20 -1.88 39.54
C THR A 18 -5.94 -2.41 38.32
N ALA A 19 -5.87 -1.72 37.17
CA ALA A 19 -6.43 -2.19 35.91
C ALA A 19 -5.73 -3.48 35.41
N GLN A 20 -4.39 -3.54 35.45
CA GLN A 20 -3.63 -4.75 35.11
C GLN A 20 -3.97 -5.92 36.05
N ILE A 21 -4.09 -5.66 37.36
CA ILE A 21 -4.48 -6.70 38.34
C ILE A 21 -5.88 -7.24 38.02
N VAL A 22 -6.84 -6.38 37.69
CA VAL A 22 -8.20 -6.79 37.29
C VAL A 22 -8.20 -7.57 35.97
N ASP A 23 -7.41 -7.16 34.98
CA ASP A 23 -7.36 -7.84 33.67
C ASP A 23 -6.58 -9.16 33.66
N ILE A 24 -5.69 -9.37 34.64
CA ILE A 24 -5.15 -10.69 34.99
C ILE A 24 -6.23 -11.51 35.73
N ALA A 25 -6.85 -10.96 36.78
CA ALA A 25 -7.84 -11.67 37.60
C ALA A 25 -9.10 -12.11 36.83
N ARG A 26 -9.44 -11.45 35.72
CA ARG A 26 -10.51 -11.84 34.78
C ARG A 26 -10.23 -13.13 33.99
N GLN A 27 -8.99 -13.62 33.98
CA GLN A 27 -8.60 -14.83 33.25
C GLN A 27 -8.96 -16.11 34.02
N ARG A 28 -9.18 -17.21 33.30
CA ARG A 28 -9.65 -18.50 33.86
C ARG A 28 -8.78 -19.09 34.99
N SER A 29 -7.54 -18.61 35.13
CA SER A 29 -6.62 -18.97 36.23
C SER A 29 -5.79 -17.77 36.67
N GLY A 30 -6.37 -16.57 36.59
CA GLY A 30 -5.70 -15.30 36.89
C GLY A 30 -5.35 -15.12 38.36
N ASP A 31 -6.19 -15.63 39.25
CA ASP A 31 -5.94 -15.76 40.69
C ASP A 31 -4.71 -16.63 40.98
N LEU A 32 -4.60 -17.79 40.34
CA LEU A 32 -3.46 -18.70 40.45
C LEU A 32 -2.19 -18.10 39.82
N ALA A 33 -2.33 -17.27 38.78
CA ALA A 33 -1.22 -16.52 38.18
C ALA A 33 -0.71 -15.42 39.12
N LEU A 34 -1.60 -14.61 39.71
CA LEU A 34 -1.25 -13.59 40.70
C LEU A 34 -0.59 -14.21 41.95
N GLN A 35 -1.16 -15.31 42.48
CA GLN A 35 -0.54 -16.06 43.59
C GLN A 35 0.86 -16.57 43.23
N ALA A 36 1.08 -16.99 41.97
CA ALA A 36 2.37 -17.48 41.51
C ALA A 36 3.40 -16.36 41.23
N LEU A 37 2.99 -15.10 41.08
CA LEU A 37 3.89 -13.95 40.96
C LEU A 37 4.55 -13.59 42.29
N LEU A 38 3.79 -13.59 43.40
CA LEU A 38 4.23 -13.12 44.72
C LEU A 38 5.66 -13.58 45.12
N PRO A 39 6.00 -14.88 45.16
CA PRO A 39 7.32 -15.34 45.59
C PRO A 39 8.44 -15.18 44.55
N VAL A 40 8.15 -14.69 43.32
CA VAL A 40 9.13 -14.57 42.23
C VAL A 40 9.30 -13.15 41.69
N ALA A 41 8.39 -12.24 41.97
CA ALA A 41 8.26 -10.95 41.30
C ALA A 41 9.57 -10.14 41.28
N ALA A 42 10.18 -9.93 42.46
CA ALA A 42 11.46 -9.22 42.61
C ALA A 42 12.63 -9.89 41.86
N ALA A 43 12.57 -11.21 41.65
CA ALA A 43 13.57 -11.96 40.89
C ALA A 43 13.27 -12.04 39.38
N LEU A 44 12.14 -11.50 38.93
CA LEU A 44 11.80 -11.28 37.51
C LEU A 44 12.12 -9.84 37.09
N THR A 45 11.92 -8.86 37.98
CA THR A 45 12.34 -7.45 37.77
C THR A 45 13.86 -7.28 37.88
N ALA A 46 14.55 -8.16 38.62
CA ALA A 46 16.01 -8.18 38.70
C ALA A 46 16.69 -8.82 37.47
N ALA A 47 18.01 -8.60 37.36
CA ALA A 47 18.87 -9.26 36.38
C ALA A 47 18.86 -10.80 36.56
N PRO A 48 18.94 -11.60 35.47
CA PRO A 48 19.26 -11.18 34.10
C PRO A 48 18.05 -10.87 33.21
N LEU A 49 16.81 -10.96 33.71
CA LEU A 49 15.62 -10.71 32.88
C LEU A 49 15.19 -9.23 32.87
N GLY A 50 15.25 -8.54 34.01
CA GLY A 50 14.96 -7.10 34.05
C GLY A 50 13.52 -6.72 33.65
N LEU A 51 12.54 -7.60 33.89
CA LEU A 51 11.19 -7.41 33.35
C LEU A 51 10.49 -6.19 33.96
N SER A 52 9.83 -5.40 33.12
CA SER A 52 8.94 -4.33 33.58
C SER A 52 7.66 -4.91 34.23
N ALA A 53 7.00 -4.12 35.09
CA ALA A 53 5.69 -4.51 35.64
C ALA A 53 4.64 -4.78 34.53
N SER A 54 4.70 -4.05 33.40
CA SER A 54 3.84 -4.31 32.24
C SER A 54 4.17 -5.64 31.55
N GLN A 55 5.45 -6.00 31.38
CA GLN A 55 5.85 -7.30 30.85
C GLN A 55 5.42 -8.45 31.77
N ILE A 56 5.61 -8.31 33.08
CA ILE A 56 5.16 -9.28 34.08
C ILE A 56 3.63 -9.43 34.03
N ALA A 57 2.89 -8.33 33.88
CA ALA A 57 1.44 -8.37 33.69
C ALA A 57 1.03 -9.11 32.42
N THR A 58 1.68 -8.84 31.27
CA THR A 58 1.41 -9.53 30.00
C THR A 58 1.69 -11.03 30.10
N VAL A 59 2.75 -11.44 30.81
CA VAL A 59 3.02 -12.85 31.11
C VAL A 59 1.93 -13.44 31.99
N ALA A 60 1.55 -12.82 33.11
CA ALA A 60 0.55 -13.38 34.02
C ALA A 60 -0.88 -13.41 33.45
N GLN A 61 -1.20 -12.52 32.51
CA GLN A 61 -2.51 -12.46 31.84
C GLN A 61 -2.69 -13.56 30.78
N HIS A 62 -1.63 -14.03 30.12
CA HIS A 62 -1.73 -14.95 28.98
C HIS A 62 -0.94 -16.26 29.16
N GLY A 63 0.13 -16.22 29.95
CA GLY A 63 0.87 -17.36 30.46
C GLY A 63 0.36 -17.74 31.84
N GLU A 64 -0.31 -18.89 31.91
CA GLU A 64 -0.82 -19.48 33.16
C GLU A 64 0.28 -19.66 34.23
N ARG A 65 -0.09 -19.90 35.50
CA ARG A 65 0.83 -20.19 36.62
C ARG A 65 2.07 -21.04 36.27
N PRO A 66 1.99 -22.14 35.49
CA PRO A 66 3.17 -22.90 35.09
C PRO A 66 4.19 -22.11 34.24
N ALA A 67 3.75 -21.15 33.42
CA ALA A 67 4.61 -20.31 32.59
C ALA A 67 5.41 -19.31 33.43
N ILE A 68 4.78 -18.68 34.43
CA ILE A 68 5.47 -17.82 35.42
C ILE A 68 6.55 -18.62 36.15
N GLN A 69 6.21 -19.81 36.65
CA GLN A 69 7.15 -20.69 37.36
C GLN A 69 8.31 -21.16 36.45
N ALA A 70 8.02 -21.49 35.19
CA ALA A 70 9.04 -21.89 34.21
C ALA A 70 9.97 -20.71 33.86
N LEU A 71 9.42 -19.51 33.65
CA LEU A 71 10.19 -18.29 33.37
C LEU A 71 11.11 -17.94 34.55
N TYR A 72 10.63 -18.02 35.80
CA TYR A 72 11.49 -17.86 36.99
C TYR A 72 12.61 -18.92 37.03
N ARG A 73 12.29 -20.21 36.85
CA ARG A 73 13.27 -21.31 36.89
C ARG A 73 14.33 -21.18 35.79
N LEU A 74 13.91 -20.84 34.57
CA LEU A 74 14.75 -20.80 33.38
C LEU A 74 15.44 -19.45 33.15
N ARG A 75 15.18 -18.41 33.97
CA ARG A 75 15.65 -17.02 33.76
C ARG A 75 17.14 -16.88 33.39
N ARG A 76 18.02 -17.66 34.04
CA ARG A 76 19.47 -17.68 33.76
C ARG A 76 19.85 -18.50 32.51
N LYS A 77 19.08 -19.54 32.15
CA LYS A 77 19.31 -20.39 30.96
C LYS A 77 18.83 -19.70 29.68
N LEU A 78 17.74 -18.93 29.75
CA LEU A 78 17.16 -18.21 28.62
C LEU A 78 18.03 -17.04 28.14
N THR A 79 18.63 -16.29 29.08
CA THR A 79 19.36 -15.04 28.82
C THR A 79 20.85 -15.24 28.54
N ARG A 80 21.46 -16.33 29.01
CA ARG A 80 22.88 -16.64 28.77
C ARG A 80 23.07 -17.43 27.48
N ALA A 81 24.29 -17.38 26.94
CA ALA A 81 24.71 -18.30 25.89
C ALA A 81 24.57 -19.78 26.36
N PRO A 82 24.23 -20.72 25.46
CA PRO A 82 24.05 -20.57 24.01
C PRO A 82 22.64 -20.10 23.58
N VAL A 83 21.74 -19.78 24.51
CA VAL A 83 20.33 -19.45 24.20
C VAL A 83 20.19 -17.95 23.87
N GLY A 84 20.65 -17.07 24.76
CA GLY A 84 20.88 -15.64 24.47
C GLY A 84 19.64 -14.82 24.08
N LEU A 85 18.45 -15.20 24.55
CA LEU A 85 17.20 -14.49 24.23
C LEU A 85 17.08 -13.16 24.98
N THR A 86 16.53 -12.16 24.31
CA THR A 86 16.19 -10.87 24.95
C THR A 86 14.99 -11.01 25.90
N PRO A 87 14.83 -10.13 26.90
CA PRO A 87 13.66 -10.13 27.78
C PRO A 87 12.33 -10.07 27.01
N GLN A 88 12.27 -9.31 25.91
CA GLN A 88 11.10 -9.19 25.05
C GLN A 88 10.78 -10.50 24.32
N GLN A 89 11.79 -11.22 23.82
CA GLN A 89 11.61 -12.54 23.20
C GLN A 89 11.12 -13.57 24.23
N VAL A 90 11.67 -13.56 25.44
CA VAL A 90 11.22 -14.43 26.55
C VAL A 90 9.75 -14.16 26.92
N VAL A 91 9.35 -12.88 27.03
CA VAL A 91 7.96 -12.48 27.29
C VAL A 91 7.03 -12.96 26.17
N ALA A 92 7.39 -12.77 24.89
CA ALA A 92 6.57 -13.21 23.77
C ALA A 92 6.33 -14.73 23.73
N ILE A 93 7.33 -15.54 24.11
CA ILE A 93 7.19 -17.01 24.24
C ILE A 93 6.33 -17.38 25.46
N ALA A 94 6.51 -16.68 26.58
CA ALA A 94 5.84 -16.99 27.84
C ALA A 94 4.35 -16.59 27.86
N SER A 95 3.98 -15.48 27.21
CA SER A 95 2.63 -14.89 27.19
C SER A 95 1.64 -15.62 26.29
N ASN A 96 1.61 -16.95 26.36
CA ASN A 96 0.76 -17.82 25.54
C ASN A 96 0.22 -19.02 26.33
N THR A 97 -0.93 -19.55 25.90
CA THR A 97 -1.46 -20.84 26.40
C THR A 97 -0.44 -21.94 26.08
N GLY A 98 0.07 -22.60 27.12
CA GLY A 98 1.20 -23.54 27.02
C GLY A 98 2.60 -22.89 27.05
N GLY A 99 2.73 -21.61 27.41
CA GLY A 99 3.99 -20.85 27.41
C GLY A 99 5.15 -21.52 28.18
N LYS A 100 4.87 -22.24 29.28
CA LYS A 100 5.84 -23.11 29.96
C LYS A 100 6.53 -24.05 28.97
N GLN A 101 5.73 -24.80 28.20
CA GLN A 101 6.21 -25.83 27.29
C GLN A 101 6.97 -25.21 26.11
N ALA A 102 6.54 -24.03 25.64
CA ALA A 102 7.27 -23.29 24.61
C ALA A 102 8.64 -22.80 25.10
N LEU A 103 8.73 -22.22 26.32
CA LEU A 103 10.00 -21.84 26.93
C LEU A 103 10.94 -23.06 27.09
N GLU A 104 10.44 -24.15 27.67
CA GLU A 104 11.20 -25.38 27.89
C GLU A 104 11.77 -25.93 26.57
N ALA A 105 10.93 -26.03 25.54
CA ALA A 105 11.29 -26.49 24.20
C ALA A 105 12.34 -25.60 23.52
N VAL A 106 12.17 -24.28 23.56
CA VAL A 106 13.15 -23.32 23.00
C VAL A 106 14.52 -23.48 23.66
N THR A 107 14.60 -23.80 24.97
CA THR A 107 15.90 -24.03 25.64
C THR A 107 16.61 -25.34 25.23
N VAL A 108 16.02 -26.13 24.34
CA VAL A 108 16.60 -27.35 23.74
C VAL A 108 16.75 -27.15 22.23
N GLN A 109 15.66 -26.85 21.54
CA GLN A 109 15.58 -26.86 20.07
C GLN A 109 16.26 -25.64 19.41
N LEU A 110 16.44 -24.51 20.10
CA LEU A 110 17.04 -23.31 19.50
C LEU A 110 18.45 -23.56 18.94
N ARG A 111 19.29 -24.36 19.64
CA ARG A 111 20.62 -24.73 19.12
C ARG A 111 20.53 -25.68 17.91
N VAL A 112 19.55 -26.58 17.88
CA VAL A 112 19.36 -27.56 16.80
C VAL A 112 18.88 -26.86 15.53
N LEU A 113 17.82 -26.04 15.64
CA LEU A 113 17.21 -25.32 14.52
C LEU A 113 18.12 -24.22 13.96
N ARG A 114 18.98 -23.60 14.78
CA ARG A 114 20.04 -22.67 14.32
C ARG A 114 21.28 -23.38 13.74
N GLY A 115 21.40 -24.70 13.92
CA GLY A 115 22.52 -25.47 13.35
C GLY A 115 22.46 -25.52 11.82
N ALA A 116 23.61 -25.67 11.16
CA ALA A 116 23.75 -25.60 9.70
C ALA A 116 22.81 -26.55 8.91
N ARG A 117 22.37 -27.65 9.52
CA ARG A 117 21.37 -28.57 8.96
C ARG A 117 20.02 -27.89 8.68
N TYR A 118 19.57 -27.01 9.58
CA TYR A 118 18.25 -26.37 9.53
C TYR A 118 18.34 -24.90 9.10
N GLY A 119 19.31 -24.16 9.65
CA GLY A 119 19.67 -22.80 9.23
C GLY A 119 18.70 -21.70 9.65
N LEU A 120 17.83 -21.91 10.65
CA LEU A 120 16.91 -20.87 11.13
C LEU A 120 17.66 -19.76 11.89
N SER A 121 17.12 -18.54 11.87
CA SER A 121 17.54 -17.46 12.77
C SER A 121 16.92 -17.60 14.16
N THR A 122 17.46 -16.89 15.16
CA THR A 122 16.88 -16.84 16.51
C THR A 122 15.45 -16.29 16.47
N GLU A 123 15.22 -15.26 15.65
CA GLU A 123 13.95 -14.56 15.47
C GLU A 123 12.90 -15.48 14.83
N GLN A 124 13.31 -16.29 13.85
CA GLN A 124 12.43 -17.31 13.25
C GLN A 124 12.00 -18.37 14.27
N VAL A 125 12.92 -18.86 15.11
CA VAL A 125 12.59 -19.82 16.19
C VAL A 125 11.68 -19.17 17.25
N VAL A 126 11.92 -17.92 17.61
CA VAL A 126 11.05 -17.16 18.53
C VAL A 126 9.66 -16.97 17.92
N ALA A 127 9.52 -16.60 16.65
CA ALA A 127 8.22 -16.40 15.99
C ALA A 127 7.35 -17.68 15.99
N VAL A 128 7.96 -18.85 15.73
CA VAL A 128 7.27 -20.14 15.84
C VAL A 128 6.90 -20.47 17.29
N ALA A 129 7.75 -20.11 18.25
CA ALA A 129 7.52 -20.37 19.67
C ALA A 129 6.48 -19.45 20.34
N SER A 130 6.33 -18.20 19.89
CA SER A 130 5.48 -17.15 20.49
C SER A 130 3.98 -17.27 20.12
N ASN A 131 3.49 -18.50 19.99
CA ASN A 131 2.11 -18.83 19.61
C ASN A 131 1.51 -19.89 20.54
N LYS A 132 0.18 -20.01 20.61
CA LYS A 132 -0.49 -21.09 21.34
C LYS A 132 -0.13 -22.44 20.71
N GLY A 133 0.51 -23.29 21.51
CA GLY A 133 1.12 -24.54 21.05
C GLY A 133 2.52 -24.37 20.43
N GLY A 134 3.27 -23.31 20.71
CA GLY A 134 4.59 -23.04 20.13
C GLY A 134 5.57 -24.22 20.17
N LYS A 135 5.67 -24.96 21.29
CA LYS A 135 6.43 -26.23 21.37
C LYS A 135 6.06 -27.22 20.25
N GLN A 136 4.76 -27.40 20.04
CA GLN A 136 4.24 -28.32 19.03
C GLN A 136 4.56 -27.83 17.61
N ALA A 137 4.57 -26.51 17.37
CA ALA A 137 4.99 -25.94 16.10
C ALA A 137 6.51 -26.14 15.86
N LEU A 138 7.36 -25.93 16.87
CA LEU A 138 8.81 -26.17 16.78
C LEU A 138 9.15 -27.63 16.47
N GLU A 139 8.53 -28.57 17.19
CA GLU A 139 8.69 -30.02 16.94
C GLU A 139 8.30 -30.41 15.49
N GLU A 140 7.25 -29.82 14.92
CA GLU A 140 6.85 -30.12 13.54
C GLU A 140 7.76 -29.43 12.51
N VAL A 141 8.31 -28.24 12.80
CA VAL A 141 9.37 -27.62 11.97
C VAL A 141 10.61 -28.51 11.98
N GLU A 142 11.08 -28.97 13.14
CA GLU A 142 12.25 -29.85 13.26
C GLU A 142 12.06 -31.19 12.52
N ALA A 143 10.83 -31.73 12.54
CA ALA A 143 10.48 -33.00 11.90
C ALA A 143 10.20 -32.91 10.38
N GLN A 144 9.76 -31.76 9.87
CA GLN A 144 9.32 -31.63 8.47
C GLN A 144 10.12 -30.63 7.61
N LEU A 145 10.85 -29.64 8.15
CA LEU A 145 11.50 -28.59 7.35
C LEU A 145 12.32 -29.16 6.18
N LEU A 146 13.17 -30.14 6.44
CA LEU A 146 14.04 -30.75 5.42
C LEU A 146 13.25 -31.48 4.33
N ARG A 147 12.10 -32.07 4.69
CA ARG A 147 11.19 -32.77 3.76
C ARG A 147 10.35 -31.78 2.94
N LEU A 148 9.96 -30.65 3.53
CA LEU A 148 9.20 -29.60 2.86
C LEU A 148 10.08 -28.76 1.92
N ARG A 149 11.37 -28.60 2.24
CA ARG A 149 12.38 -27.96 1.37
C ARG A 149 12.84 -28.83 0.19
N ALA A 150 12.68 -30.15 0.28
CA ALA A 150 13.04 -31.08 -0.78
C ALA A 150 11.94 -31.20 -1.84
N ALA A 151 12.29 -31.70 -3.02
CA ALA A 151 11.30 -32.18 -3.99
C ALA A 151 10.46 -33.32 -3.37
N PRO A 152 9.16 -33.42 -3.67
CA PRO A 152 8.37 -32.60 -4.61
C PRO A 152 7.74 -31.33 -3.99
N TYR A 153 8.08 -30.97 -2.75
CA TYR A 153 7.41 -29.88 -2.01
C TYR A 153 8.02 -28.50 -2.25
N GLU A 154 9.35 -28.41 -2.26
CA GLU A 154 10.14 -27.25 -2.74
C GLU A 154 9.88 -25.92 -1.98
N LEU A 155 9.38 -25.97 -0.76
CA LEU A 155 9.08 -24.80 0.08
C LEU A 155 10.36 -24.14 0.60
N SER A 156 10.40 -22.81 0.66
CA SER A 156 11.49 -22.07 1.32
C SER A 156 11.44 -22.21 2.85
N THR A 157 12.57 -21.96 3.53
CA THR A 157 12.62 -21.94 5.00
C THR A 157 11.65 -20.89 5.57
N GLU A 158 11.56 -19.73 4.92
CA GLU A 158 10.69 -18.61 5.28
C GLU A 158 9.21 -18.99 5.10
N GLN A 159 8.86 -19.71 4.03
CA GLN A 159 7.51 -20.22 3.81
C GLN A 159 7.10 -21.22 4.90
N VAL A 160 7.99 -22.16 5.27
CA VAL A 160 7.73 -23.11 6.37
C VAL A 160 7.61 -22.39 7.72
N VAL A 161 8.46 -21.40 8.00
CA VAL A 161 8.39 -20.57 9.21
C VAL A 161 7.11 -19.73 9.26
N ALA A 162 6.64 -19.16 8.14
CA ALA A 162 5.41 -18.38 8.08
C ALA A 162 4.16 -19.23 8.43
N VAL A 163 4.05 -20.43 7.86
CA VAL A 163 2.99 -21.39 8.18
C VAL A 163 3.07 -21.86 9.65
N ALA A 164 4.28 -22.02 10.18
CA ALA A 164 4.50 -22.44 11.56
C ALA A 164 4.23 -21.35 12.61
N SER A 165 4.44 -20.07 12.29
CA SER A 165 4.39 -18.92 13.21
C SER A 165 2.98 -18.41 13.53
N ASN A 166 2.03 -19.33 13.67
CA ASN A 166 0.61 -19.05 13.90
C ASN A 166 0.04 -19.97 15.00
N ASN A 167 -1.09 -19.58 15.61
CA ASN A 167 -1.77 -20.42 16.59
C ASN A 167 -2.27 -21.71 15.90
N GLY A 168 -1.73 -22.86 16.33
CA GLY A 168 -1.94 -24.14 15.67
C GLY A 168 -1.04 -24.43 14.47
N GLY A 169 0.10 -23.75 14.31
CA GLY A 169 1.04 -23.92 13.17
C GLY A 169 1.42 -25.37 12.83
N LYS A 170 1.54 -26.27 13.83
CA LYS A 170 1.70 -27.73 13.62
C LYS A 170 0.62 -28.32 12.70
N GLN A 171 -0.63 -27.91 12.90
CA GLN A 171 -1.77 -28.39 12.11
C GLN A 171 -1.76 -27.79 10.70
N ALA A 172 -1.33 -26.53 10.55
CA ALA A 172 -1.17 -25.88 9.25
C ALA A 172 -0.04 -26.53 8.43
N LEU A 173 1.13 -26.80 9.04
CA LEU A 173 2.23 -27.54 8.40
C LEU A 173 1.80 -28.95 7.94
N LYS A 174 1.07 -29.69 8.78
CA LYS A 174 0.53 -31.00 8.39
C LYS A 174 -0.47 -30.91 7.24
N ALA A 175 -1.33 -29.88 7.22
CA ALA A 175 -2.26 -29.65 6.12
C ALA A 175 -1.54 -29.29 4.81
N VAL A 176 -0.54 -28.40 4.83
CA VAL A 176 0.31 -28.09 3.68
C VAL A 176 0.99 -29.37 3.17
N LYS A 177 1.65 -30.14 4.03
CA LYS A 177 2.31 -31.39 3.63
C LYS A 177 1.35 -32.41 3.00
N ALA A 178 0.12 -32.49 3.51
CA ALA A 178 -0.88 -33.44 3.04
C ALA A 178 -1.64 -33.00 1.78
N GLN A 179 -1.66 -31.70 1.44
CA GLN A 179 -2.50 -31.16 0.38
C GLN A 179 -1.77 -30.34 -0.71
N LEU A 180 -0.56 -29.83 -0.48
CA LEU A 180 0.16 -28.96 -1.42
C LEU A 180 0.29 -29.58 -2.83
N LEU A 181 0.64 -30.87 -2.93
CA LEU A 181 0.79 -31.54 -4.23
C LEU A 181 -0.56 -31.69 -4.95
N ALA A 182 -1.62 -32.04 -4.23
CA ALA A 182 -2.97 -32.18 -4.77
C ALA A 182 -3.62 -30.83 -5.13
N LEU A 183 -3.19 -29.75 -4.47
CA LEU A 183 -3.62 -28.38 -4.77
C LEU A 183 -2.83 -27.75 -5.93
N ARG A 184 -1.56 -28.12 -6.13
CA ARG A 184 -0.75 -27.76 -7.31
C ARG A 184 -1.24 -28.45 -8.59
N ALA A 185 -1.82 -29.64 -8.48
CA ALA A 185 -2.34 -30.42 -9.60
C ALA A 185 -3.70 -29.89 -10.11
N ALA A 186 -4.05 -30.24 -11.35
CA ALA A 186 -5.42 -30.11 -11.84
C ALA A 186 -6.39 -30.94 -10.98
N PRO A 187 -7.64 -30.49 -10.74
CA PRO A 187 -8.27 -29.28 -11.28
C PRO A 187 -8.06 -28.00 -10.43
N TYR A 188 -7.19 -28.04 -9.41
CA TYR A 188 -7.03 -26.94 -8.44
C TYR A 188 -6.01 -25.89 -8.89
N GLU A 189 -4.87 -26.31 -9.44
CA GLU A 189 -3.87 -25.48 -10.13
C GLU A 189 -3.31 -24.30 -9.28
N LEU A 190 -3.30 -24.45 -7.96
CA LEU A 190 -2.79 -23.41 -7.04
C LEU A 190 -1.26 -23.37 -7.03
N SER A 191 -0.69 -22.16 -7.01
CA SER A 191 0.76 -21.99 -6.80
C SER A 191 1.17 -22.34 -5.36
N THR A 192 2.44 -22.69 -5.17
CA THR A 192 3.01 -22.95 -3.83
C THR A 192 2.81 -21.74 -2.91
N GLU A 193 2.96 -20.53 -3.43
CA GLU A 193 2.78 -19.26 -2.71
C GLU A 193 1.31 -19.07 -2.30
N GLN A 194 0.35 -19.42 -3.17
CA GLN A 194 -1.07 -19.35 -2.86
C GLN A 194 -1.45 -20.33 -1.72
N VAL A 195 -0.94 -21.57 -1.76
CA VAL A 195 -1.13 -22.55 -0.69
C VAL A 195 -0.48 -22.09 0.62
N VAL A 196 0.73 -21.52 0.55
CA VAL A 196 1.42 -20.95 1.73
C VAL A 196 0.67 -19.75 2.31
N ALA A 197 0.13 -18.85 1.47
CA ALA A 197 -0.65 -17.70 1.93
C ALA A 197 -1.89 -18.14 2.72
N VAL A 198 -2.71 -19.02 2.16
CA VAL A 198 -3.90 -19.57 2.85
C VAL A 198 -3.53 -20.29 4.16
N ALA A 199 -2.36 -20.94 4.21
CA ALA A 199 -1.89 -21.66 5.39
C ALA A 199 -1.29 -20.77 6.49
N SER A 200 -0.81 -19.56 6.17
CA SER A 200 0.01 -18.70 7.06
C SER A 200 -0.80 -17.83 8.04
N HIS A 201 -1.95 -18.35 8.50
CA HIS A 201 -2.88 -17.64 9.39
C HIS A 201 -3.40 -18.53 10.53
N ASN A 202 -4.02 -17.93 11.53
CA ASN A 202 -4.63 -18.65 12.63
C ASN A 202 -5.81 -19.50 12.10
N GLY A 203 -5.68 -20.82 12.20
CA GLY A 203 -6.60 -21.76 11.57
C GLY A 203 -6.31 -22.08 10.10
N GLY A 204 -5.11 -21.80 9.58
CA GLY A 204 -4.73 -22.04 8.17
C GLY A 204 -5.03 -23.45 7.64
N LYS A 205 -4.95 -24.50 8.49
CA LYS A 205 -5.45 -25.84 8.16
C LYS A 205 -6.90 -25.82 7.66
N GLN A 206 -7.78 -25.15 8.40
CA GLN A 206 -9.20 -25.06 8.08
C GLN A 206 -9.46 -24.21 6.84
N ALA A 207 -8.63 -23.19 6.59
CA ALA A 207 -8.70 -22.39 5.37
C ALA A 207 -8.30 -23.23 4.14
N LEU A 208 -7.21 -24.01 4.20
CA LEU A 208 -6.82 -24.96 3.15
C LEU A 208 -7.90 -26.01 2.87
N GLU A 209 -8.43 -26.64 3.93
CA GLU A 209 -9.50 -27.65 3.80
C GLU A 209 -10.76 -27.04 3.18
N ALA A 210 -11.08 -25.78 3.47
CA ALA A 210 -12.20 -25.07 2.84
C ALA A 210 -11.93 -24.71 1.37
N VAL A 211 -10.73 -24.23 1.03
CA VAL A 211 -10.33 -23.97 -0.38
C VAL A 211 -10.42 -25.26 -1.19
N ARG A 212 -9.85 -26.37 -0.69
CA ARG A 212 -9.92 -27.68 -1.37
C ARG A 212 -11.36 -28.17 -1.56
N ALA A 213 -12.24 -27.90 -0.60
CA ALA A 213 -13.65 -28.32 -0.65
C ALA A 213 -14.57 -27.38 -1.43
N GLN A 214 -14.16 -26.14 -1.75
CA GLN A 214 -15.06 -25.12 -2.31
C GLN A 214 -14.52 -24.38 -3.53
N LEU A 215 -13.24 -24.50 -3.92
CA LEU A 215 -12.67 -23.75 -5.04
C LEU A 215 -13.41 -24.00 -6.37
N LEU A 216 -13.75 -25.26 -6.67
CA LEU A 216 -14.41 -25.64 -7.92
C LEU A 216 -15.84 -25.08 -7.97
N ASP A 217 -16.62 -25.31 -6.90
CA ASP A 217 -17.97 -24.76 -6.73
C ASP A 217 -17.99 -23.22 -6.82
N LEU A 218 -16.98 -22.54 -6.29
CA LEU A 218 -16.86 -21.08 -6.31
C LEU A 218 -16.38 -20.52 -7.66
N ARG A 219 -15.65 -21.30 -8.46
CA ARG A 219 -15.32 -20.97 -9.86
C ARG A 219 -16.53 -21.13 -10.79
N ALA A 220 -17.49 -21.99 -10.44
CA ALA A 220 -18.70 -22.22 -11.21
C ALA A 220 -19.77 -21.13 -11.01
N ALA A 221 -20.77 -21.11 -11.91
CA ALA A 221 -21.99 -20.33 -11.69
C ALA A 221 -22.76 -20.86 -10.47
N PRO A 222 -23.42 -20.00 -9.65
CA PRO A 222 -23.63 -18.56 -9.83
C PRO A 222 -22.56 -17.66 -9.18
N TYR A 223 -21.40 -18.23 -8.80
CA TYR A 223 -20.38 -17.53 -8.02
C TYR A 223 -19.33 -16.84 -8.89
N GLU A 224 -18.84 -17.53 -9.92
CA GLU A 224 -17.97 -17.00 -10.98
C GLU A 224 -16.65 -16.38 -10.45
N LEU A 225 -16.14 -16.87 -9.30
CA LEU A 225 -14.93 -16.34 -8.67
C LEU A 225 -13.66 -16.87 -9.34
N SER A 226 -12.66 -16.01 -9.49
CA SER A 226 -11.31 -16.45 -9.90
C SER A 226 -10.59 -17.17 -8.76
N THR A 227 -9.60 -18.01 -9.06
CA THR A 227 -8.85 -18.71 -8.00
C THR A 227 -8.09 -17.73 -7.11
N GLU A 228 -7.63 -16.59 -7.64
CA GLU A 228 -7.01 -15.50 -6.88
C GLU A 228 -8.00 -14.87 -5.90
N GLN A 229 -9.27 -14.68 -6.30
CA GLN A 229 -10.32 -14.15 -5.41
C GLN A 229 -10.62 -15.14 -4.28
N VAL A 230 -10.72 -16.44 -4.57
CA VAL A 230 -10.91 -17.48 -3.55
C VAL A 230 -9.72 -17.57 -2.59
N VAL A 231 -8.48 -17.50 -3.11
CA VAL A 231 -7.24 -17.45 -2.31
C VAL A 231 -7.18 -16.19 -1.44
N ALA A 232 -7.58 -15.01 -1.97
CA ALA A 232 -7.61 -13.76 -1.21
C ALA A 232 -8.60 -13.84 -0.03
N ILE A 233 -9.83 -14.33 -0.26
CA ILE A 233 -10.83 -14.53 0.81
C ILE A 233 -10.30 -15.51 1.88
N ALA A 234 -9.57 -16.54 1.46
CA ALA A 234 -9.05 -17.57 2.36
C ALA A 234 -7.79 -17.17 3.14
N SER A 235 -7.00 -16.22 2.64
CA SER A 235 -5.69 -15.81 3.22
C SER A 235 -5.82 -14.81 4.37
N HIS A 236 -6.70 -15.11 5.34
CA HIS A 236 -6.92 -14.31 6.54
C HIS A 236 -7.30 -15.17 7.75
N ASN A 237 -7.25 -14.58 8.95
CA ASN A 237 -7.71 -15.24 10.16
C ASN A 237 -9.22 -15.53 10.05
N GLY A 238 -9.58 -16.81 10.01
CA GLY A 238 -10.95 -17.25 9.76
C GLY A 238 -11.33 -17.35 8.28
N GLY A 239 -10.39 -17.47 7.33
CA GLY A 239 -10.67 -17.57 5.88
C GLY A 239 -11.75 -18.59 5.49
N LYS A 240 -11.79 -19.77 6.13
CA LYS A 240 -12.90 -20.74 6.00
C LYS A 240 -14.28 -20.12 6.22
N GLN A 241 -14.43 -19.34 7.28
CA GLN A 241 -15.68 -18.66 7.60
C GLN A 241 -16.02 -17.56 6.57
N ALA A 242 -15.01 -16.89 6.01
CA ALA A 242 -15.22 -15.92 4.94
C ALA A 242 -15.68 -16.59 3.64
N LEU A 243 -15.06 -17.71 3.23
CA LEU A 243 -15.50 -18.53 2.08
C LEU A 243 -16.93 -19.03 2.25
N GLU A 244 -17.26 -19.65 3.39
CA GLU A 244 -18.62 -20.10 3.70
C GLU A 244 -19.63 -18.95 3.64
N ALA A 245 -19.26 -17.75 4.11
CA ALA A 245 -20.12 -16.57 4.05
C ALA A 245 -20.30 -16.02 2.63
N VAL A 246 -19.24 -16.00 1.81
CA VAL A 246 -19.32 -15.63 0.40
C VAL A 246 -20.22 -16.61 -0.36
N ARG A 247 -20.01 -17.92 -0.18
CA ARG A 247 -20.87 -18.97 -0.78
C ARG A 247 -22.34 -18.82 -0.36
N ALA A 248 -22.61 -18.45 0.88
CA ALA A 248 -23.98 -18.28 1.39
C ALA A 248 -24.64 -16.93 1.06
N GLN A 249 -23.88 -15.89 0.68
CA GLN A 249 -24.41 -14.51 0.59
C GLN A 249 -24.17 -13.81 -0.74
N LEU A 250 -23.17 -14.19 -1.55
CA LEU A 250 -22.81 -13.48 -2.78
C LEU A 250 -23.97 -13.29 -3.77
N PRO A 251 -24.80 -14.30 -4.10
CA PRO A 251 -25.94 -14.10 -5.00
C PRO A 251 -26.97 -13.10 -4.45
N ALA A 252 -27.24 -13.17 -3.13
CA ALA A 252 -28.16 -12.26 -2.46
C ALA A 252 -27.60 -10.82 -2.30
N LEU A 253 -26.28 -10.64 -2.33
CA LEU A 253 -25.62 -9.33 -2.29
C LEU A 253 -25.47 -8.71 -3.69
N ARG A 254 -25.37 -9.53 -4.76
CA ARG A 254 -25.51 -9.08 -6.16
C ARG A 254 -26.93 -8.58 -6.45
N ALA A 255 -27.95 -9.20 -5.85
CA ALA A 255 -29.35 -8.84 -6.02
C ALA A 255 -29.75 -7.51 -5.34
N ALA A 256 -30.92 -6.97 -5.73
CA ALA A 256 -31.58 -5.88 -5.02
C ALA A 256 -31.99 -6.33 -3.59
N PRO A 257 -32.00 -5.45 -2.58
CA PRO A 257 -31.72 -4.00 -2.63
C PRO A 257 -30.22 -3.62 -2.55
N TYR A 258 -29.32 -4.61 -2.53
CA TYR A 258 -27.89 -4.40 -2.27
C TYR A 258 -27.16 -3.91 -3.53
N GLY A 259 -27.21 -4.69 -4.62
CA GLY A 259 -26.60 -4.34 -5.90
C GLY A 259 -25.07 -4.26 -5.86
N LEU A 260 -24.41 -5.09 -5.05
CA LEU A 260 -22.95 -5.14 -4.97
C LEU A 260 -22.34 -5.94 -6.13
N SER A 261 -21.19 -5.48 -6.64
CA SER A 261 -20.41 -6.28 -7.58
C SER A 261 -19.69 -7.44 -6.88
N THR A 262 -19.30 -8.46 -7.64
CA THR A 262 -18.51 -9.59 -7.13
C THR A 262 -17.22 -9.10 -6.48
N GLU A 263 -16.53 -8.13 -7.07
CA GLU A 263 -15.29 -7.53 -6.56
C GLU A 263 -15.51 -6.81 -5.23
N GLN A 264 -16.64 -6.12 -5.05
CA GLN A 264 -16.99 -5.48 -3.79
C GLN A 264 -17.24 -6.52 -2.68
N VAL A 265 -17.93 -7.61 -3.00
CA VAL A 265 -18.15 -8.73 -2.06
C VAL A 265 -16.81 -9.40 -1.69
N VAL A 266 -15.92 -9.62 -2.67
CA VAL A 266 -14.56 -10.16 -2.46
C VAL A 266 -13.73 -9.22 -1.59
N ALA A 267 -13.78 -7.90 -1.80
CA ALA A 267 -13.02 -6.92 -0.99
C ALA A 267 -13.46 -6.88 0.49
N ILE A 268 -14.78 -6.96 0.74
CA ILE A 268 -15.34 -7.06 2.10
C ILE A 268 -14.93 -8.38 2.75
N ALA A 269 -14.89 -9.48 1.99
CA ALA A 269 -14.60 -10.82 2.48
C ALA A 269 -13.10 -11.09 2.69
N SER A 270 -12.22 -10.49 1.88
CA SER A 270 -10.75 -10.63 1.92
C SER A 270 -10.15 -9.75 3.02
N ASN A 271 -10.58 -10.02 4.26
CA ASN A 271 -10.20 -9.26 5.44
C ASN A 271 -10.30 -10.14 6.70
N ASN A 272 -9.54 -9.78 7.74
CA ASN A 272 -9.68 -10.41 9.06
C ASN A 272 -11.09 -10.20 9.61
N GLY A 273 -11.88 -11.28 9.65
CA GLY A 273 -13.30 -11.24 10.02
C GLY A 273 -14.26 -10.97 8.86
N GLY A 274 -13.88 -11.20 7.60
CA GLY A 274 -14.71 -10.92 6.41
C GLY A 274 -16.17 -11.39 6.48
N LYS A 275 -16.46 -12.59 7.02
CA LYS A 275 -17.83 -13.06 7.33
C LYS A 275 -18.65 -12.05 8.13
N GLN A 276 -18.04 -11.50 9.17
CA GLN A 276 -18.69 -10.52 10.05
C GLN A 276 -18.88 -9.17 9.35
N ALA A 277 -17.98 -8.78 8.44
CA ALA A 277 -18.14 -7.59 7.61
C ALA A 277 -19.27 -7.76 6.57
N LEU A 278 -19.37 -8.92 5.90
CA LEU A 278 -20.49 -9.26 5.00
C LEU A 278 -21.85 -9.22 5.72
N GLU A 279 -21.95 -9.89 6.89
CA GLU A 279 -23.15 -9.86 7.73
C GLU A 279 -23.53 -8.43 8.14
N ALA A 280 -22.55 -7.58 8.47
CA ALA A 280 -22.77 -6.18 8.81
C ALA A 280 -23.20 -5.33 7.60
N VAL A 281 -22.61 -5.53 6.42
CA VAL A 281 -23.03 -4.86 5.18
C VAL A 281 -24.46 -5.26 4.82
N LYS A 282 -24.80 -6.55 4.90
CA LYS A 282 -26.14 -7.07 4.64
C LYS A 282 -27.20 -6.47 5.58
N ALA A 283 -26.84 -6.16 6.82
CA ALA A 283 -27.72 -5.52 7.79
C ALA A 283 -27.80 -3.98 7.64
N GLN A 284 -26.66 -3.30 7.39
CA GLN A 284 -26.55 -1.84 7.51
C GLN A 284 -26.67 -1.09 6.19
N LEU A 285 -26.27 -1.66 5.04
CA LEU A 285 -26.21 -0.94 3.76
C LEU A 285 -27.56 -0.32 3.34
N PRO A 286 -28.73 -1.00 3.46
CA PRO A 286 -30.02 -0.39 3.12
C PRO A 286 -30.44 0.75 4.07
N VAL A 287 -29.88 0.80 5.29
CA VAL A 287 -30.15 1.84 6.29
C VAL A 287 -29.22 3.03 6.09
N LEU A 288 -27.92 2.78 5.90
CA LEU A 288 -26.89 3.81 5.74
C LEU A 288 -27.02 4.62 4.43
N ARG A 289 -27.57 4.01 3.37
CA ARG A 289 -27.89 4.71 2.11
C ARG A 289 -29.09 5.66 2.21
N ARG A 290 -29.94 5.53 3.23
CA ARG A 290 -31.12 6.38 3.42
C ARG A 290 -30.79 7.65 4.20
N ALA A 291 -31.64 8.66 4.08
CA ALA A 291 -31.60 9.82 4.96
C ALA A 291 -31.83 9.40 6.43
N PRO A 292 -31.20 10.06 7.42
CA PRO A 292 -30.31 11.22 7.29
C PRO A 292 -28.84 10.88 6.99
N CYS A 293 -28.48 9.59 6.92
CA CYS A 293 -27.09 9.14 6.78
C CYS A 293 -26.51 9.49 5.40
N GLY A 294 -27.17 9.02 4.33
CA GLY A 294 -26.83 9.35 2.94
C GLY A 294 -25.45 8.89 2.47
N LEU A 295 -24.94 7.76 2.98
CA LEU A 295 -23.69 7.17 2.48
C LEU A 295 -23.93 6.51 1.09
N SER A 296 -22.93 6.59 0.21
CA SER A 296 -22.96 5.83 -1.05
C SER A 296 -22.70 4.33 -0.81
N THR A 297 -23.02 3.48 -1.80
CA THR A 297 -22.68 2.05 -1.76
C THR A 297 -21.17 1.86 -1.62
N GLU A 298 -20.39 2.62 -2.38
CA GLU A 298 -18.92 2.59 -2.41
C GLU A 298 -18.34 2.98 -1.04
N GLN A 299 -18.89 4.02 -0.40
CA GLN A 299 -18.49 4.42 0.94
C GLN A 299 -18.76 3.31 1.96
N VAL A 300 -19.94 2.67 1.94
CA VAL A 300 -20.25 1.54 2.83
C VAL A 300 -19.32 0.35 2.57
N VAL A 301 -18.97 0.07 1.31
CA VAL A 301 -17.99 -0.96 0.93
C VAL A 301 -16.59 -0.63 1.44
N ALA A 302 -16.11 0.62 1.30
CA ALA A 302 -14.79 1.04 1.77
C ALA A 302 -14.64 0.91 3.31
N ILE A 303 -15.68 1.33 4.04
CA ILE A 303 -15.76 1.21 5.51
C ILE A 303 -15.76 -0.28 5.93
N ALA A 304 -16.38 -1.15 5.14
CA ALA A 304 -16.47 -2.58 5.41
C ALA A 304 -15.23 -3.39 4.99
N SER A 305 -14.49 -2.95 3.96
CA SER A 305 -13.37 -3.67 3.33
C SER A 305 -12.04 -3.50 4.09
N ASN A 306 -12.13 -3.54 5.42
CA ASN A 306 -11.04 -3.26 6.35
C ASN A 306 -11.01 -4.29 7.49
N GLY A 307 -9.85 -4.44 8.12
CA GLY A 307 -9.68 -5.26 9.33
C GLY A 307 -10.61 -4.79 10.44
N GLY A 308 -11.64 -5.60 10.73
CA GLY A 308 -12.69 -5.23 11.69
C GLY A 308 -13.82 -4.37 11.13
N GLY A 309 -14.05 -4.32 9.80
CA GLY A 309 -15.08 -3.48 9.15
C GLY A 309 -16.50 -3.57 9.72
N LYS A 310 -16.87 -4.70 10.35
CA LYS A 310 -18.11 -4.78 11.17
C LYS A 310 -18.16 -3.72 12.26
N GLN A 311 -17.08 -3.54 13.01
CA GLN A 311 -16.99 -2.51 14.06
C GLN A 311 -16.97 -1.10 13.49
N ALA A 312 -16.48 -0.91 12.25
CA ALA A 312 -16.53 0.38 11.56
C ALA A 312 -17.96 0.73 11.11
N LEU A 313 -18.77 -0.25 10.70
CA LEU A 313 -20.20 -0.05 10.38
C LEU A 313 -21.10 0.02 11.63
N GLU A 314 -20.80 -0.71 12.71
CA GLU A 314 -21.62 -0.78 13.92
C GLU A 314 -21.63 0.56 14.70
N GLY A 315 -22.65 1.37 14.42
CA GLY A 315 -22.92 2.65 15.07
C GLY A 315 -22.64 3.88 14.20
N ILE A 316 -22.07 3.71 13.01
CA ILE A 316 -21.59 4.83 12.18
C ILE A 316 -22.69 5.82 11.78
N GLY A 317 -23.93 5.35 11.57
CA GLY A 317 -25.06 6.23 11.28
C GLY A 317 -25.33 7.27 12.38
N LYS A 318 -25.04 6.95 13.65
CA LYS A 318 -25.11 7.90 14.77
C LYS A 318 -23.88 8.79 14.81
N GLN A 319 -22.69 8.22 14.64
CA GLN A 319 -21.43 8.99 14.58
C GLN A 319 -21.46 10.04 13.45
N LEU A 320 -22.07 9.72 12.30
CA LEU A 320 -22.32 10.64 11.18
C LEU A 320 -23.24 11.81 11.57
N GLN A 321 -24.36 11.54 12.23
CA GLN A 321 -25.30 12.58 12.69
C GLN A 321 -24.62 13.51 13.69
N GLU A 322 -23.92 12.95 14.67
CA GLU A 322 -23.22 13.68 15.72
C GLU A 322 -22.04 14.52 15.17
N LEU A 323 -21.20 13.95 14.28
CA LEU A 323 -20.03 14.64 13.73
C LEU A 323 -20.34 15.65 12.63
N ARG A 324 -21.53 15.57 12.00
CA ARG A 324 -22.03 16.62 11.08
C ARG A 324 -22.61 17.82 11.83
N ALA A 325 -23.04 17.64 13.08
CA ALA A 325 -23.53 18.73 13.93
C ALA A 325 -22.40 19.60 14.50
N ALA A 326 -22.76 20.75 15.06
CA ALA A 326 -21.87 21.54 15.90
C ALA A 326 -21.51 20.75 17.18
N PRO A 327 -20.29 20.90 17.75
CA PRO A 327 -19.21 21.81 17.33
C PRO A 327 -18.29 21.26 16.22
N TYR A 328 -18.55 20.04 15.73
CA TYR A 328 -17.62 19.30 14.87
C TYR A 328 -17.64 19.76 13.40
N GLY A 329 -18.82 19.76 12.76
CA GLY A 329 -19.03 20.25 11.40
C GLY A 329 -18.30 19.46 10.30
N LEU A 330 -18.08 18.15 10.47
CA LEU A 330 -17.50 17.31 9.41
C LEU A 330 -18.51 17.03 8.30
N SER A 331 -18.01 16.83 7.08
CA SER A 331 -18.80 16.27 5.97
C SER A 331 -18.96 14.75 6.09
N THR A 332 -20.01 14.21 5.45
CA THR A 332 -20.22 12.75 5.31
C THR A 332 -18.99 12.04 4.73
N ALA A 333 -18.34 12.63 3.72
CA ALA A 333 -17.14 12.09 3.09
C ALA A 333 -15.93 12.01 4.05
N GLN A 334 -15.69 13.04 4.87
CA GLN A 334 -14.62 13.01 5.87
C GLN A 334 -14.85 11.91 6.92
N VAL A 335 -16.08 11.78 7.44
CA VAL A 335 -16.42 10.71 8.40
C VAL A 335 -16.27 9.32 7.77
N ALA A 336 -16.69 9.15 6.51
CA ALA A 336 -16.50 7.90 5.77
C ALA A 336 -15.01 7.57 5.55
N THR A 337 -14.17 8.57 5.25
CA THR A 337 -12.72 8.39 5.05
C THR A 337 -12.05 7.93 6.34
N ILE A 338 -12.32 8.58 7.47
CA ILE A 338 -11.80 8.19 8.79
C ILE A 338 -12.28 6.79 9.20
N ALA A 339 -13.52 6.43 8.84
CA ALA A 339 -14.07 5.10 9.10
C ALA A 339 -13.48 4.00 8.20
N SER A 340 -12.91 4.34 7.03
CA SER A 340 -12.35 3.41 6.04
C SER A 340 -10.89 3.02 6.31
N SER A 341 -10.48 3.02 7.58
CA SER A 341 -9.18 2.57 8.06
C SER A 341 -9.34 1.46 9.11
N ILE A 342 -8.31 0.64 9.34
CA ILE A 342 -8.28 -0.36 10.40
C ILE A 342 -8.39 0.35 11.76
N GLY A 343 -9.47 0.05 12.48
CA GLY A 343 -9.82 0.74 13.72
C GLY A 343 -10.53 2.09 13.51
N GLY A 344 -11.08 2.39 12.32
CA GLY A 344 -11.71 3.67 12.00
C GLY A 344 -12.79 4.13 12.99
N ARG A 345 -13.58 3.23 13.56
CA ARG A 345 -14.50 3.57 14.67
C ARG A 345 -13.78 4.13 15.91
N GLN A 346 -12.63 3.58 16.28
CA GLN A 346 -11.80 4.13 17.37
C GLN A 346 -11.22 5.49 17.01
N ALA A 347 -10.85 5.71 15.74
CA ALA A 347 -10.44 7.04 15.27
C ALA A 347 -11.60 8.06 15.35
N LEU A 348 -12.83 7.68 14.95
CA LEU A 348 -14.02 8.52 15.12
C LEU A 348 -14.37 8.79 16.60
N GLU A 349 -14.24 7.80 17.49
CA GLU A 349 -14.46 7.98 18.93
C GLU A 349 -13.41 8.93 19.55
N ALA A 350 -12.14 8.80 19.16
CA ALA A 350 -11.07 9.69 19.60
C ALA A 350 -11.20 11.11 19.02
N LEU A 351 -11.61 11.24 17.76
CA LEU A 351 -11.78 12.53 17.07
C LEU A 351 -12.87 13.39 17.73
N LYS A 352 -13.92 12.79 18.31
CA LYS A 352 -14.91 13.53 19.12
C LYS A 352 -14.28 14.21 20.34
N VAL A 353 -13.34 13.54 21.01
CA VAL A 353 -12.66 14.09 22.19
C VAL A 353 -11.58 15.10 21.77
N GLN A 354 -10.79 14.76 20.76
CA GLN A 354 -9.59 15.51 20.39
C GLN A 354 -9.87 16.72 19.49
N LEU A 355 -10.85 16.69 18.58
CA LEU A 355 -11.05 17.78 17.62
C LEU A 355 -11.39 19.14 18.26
N PRO A 356 -12.23 19.23 19.31
CA PRO A 356 -12.44 20.51 20.00
C PRO A 356 -11.16 21.05 20.65
N VAL A 357 -10.38 20.16 21.28
CA VAL A 357 -9.13 20.51 22.00
C VAL A 357 -8.04 20.95 21.02
N LEU A 358 -7.81 20.17 19.96
CA LEU A 358 -6.78 20.42 18.95
C LEU A 358 -7.07 21.67 18.09
N ARG A 359 -8.33 22.06 17.95
CA ARG A 359 -8.72 23.33 17.28
C ARG A 359 -8.53 24.55 18.18
N ALA A 360 -8.56 24.40 19.50
CA ALA A 360 -8.36 25.50 20.44
C ALA A 360 -6.89 25.94 20.51
N ALA A 361 -6.66 27.14 21.06
CA ALA A 361 -5.32 27.52 21.50
C ALA A 361 -4.87 26.61 22.66
N PRO A 362 -3.57 26.23 22.76
CA PRO A 362 -2.43 26.67 21.95
C PRO A 362 -2.16 25.85 20.68
N TYR A 363 -2.97 24.82 20.39
CA TYR A 363 -2.74 23.89 19.27
C TYR A 363 -3.07 24.51 17.91
N GLY A 364 -4.28 25.06 17.74
CA GLY A 364 -4.71 25.81 16.56
C GLY A 364 -4.80 25.01 15.26
N LEU A 365 -5.03 23.68 15.31
CA LEU A 365 -5.16 22.85 14.12
C LEU A 365 -6.47 23.08 13.38
N THR A 366 -6.44 22.94 12.06
CA THR A 366 -7.65 22.96 11.21
C THR A 366 -8.37 21.61 11.22
N ILE A 367 -9.67 21.60 10.91
CA ILE A 367 -10.45 20.36 10.74
C ILE A 367 -9.78 19.45 9.69
N ALA A 368 -9.27 20.02 8.60
CA ALA A 368 -8.59 19.27 7.54
C ALA A 368 -7.35 18.51 8.07
N GLN A 369 -6.52 19.15 8.91
CA GLN A 369 -5.36 18.51 9.52
C GLN A 369 -5.77 17.42 10.53
N VAL A 370 -6.79 17.66 11.36
CA VAL A 370 -7.29 16.66 12.32
C VAL A 370 -7.88 15.44 11.59
N VAL A 371 -8.63 15.65 10.50
CA VAL A 371 -9.14 14.56 9.64
C VAL A 371 -7.99 13.81 8.96
N ALA A 372 -7.00 14.52 8.42
CA ALA A 372 -5.84 13.90 7.78
C ALA A 372 -4.99 13.06 8.74
N VAL A 373 -4.99 13.34 10.05
CA VAL A 373 -4.29 12.50 11.06
C VAL A 373 -5.16 11.31 11.48
N ALA A 374 -6.47 11.48 11.48
CA ALA A 374 -7.42 10.42 11.85
C ALA A 374 -7.63 9.36 10.75
N SER A 375 -7.34 9.67 9.48
CA SER A 375 -7.68 8.85 8.30
C SER A 375 -6.63 7.78 7.93
N HIS A 376 -5.97 7.20 8.93
CA HIS A 376 -4.92 6.18 8.76
C HIS A 376 -5.08 5.02 9.76
N ASN A 377 -4.40 3.91 9.51
CA ASN A 377 -4.43 2.75 10.40
C ASN A 377 -3.83 3.12 11.76
N GLY A 378 -4.66 3.07 12.80
CA GLY A 378 -4.31 3.55 14.14
C GLY A 378 -4.52 5.05 14.36
N GLY A 379 -5.29 5.76 13.54
CA GLY A 379 -5.51 7.22 13.64
C GLY A 379 -5.91 7.74 15.04
N LYS A 380 -6.58 6.94 15.87
CA LYS A 380 -6.78 7.24 17.31
C LYS A 380 -5.46 7.53 18.04
N GLN A 381 -4.48 6.66 17.87
CA GLN A 381 -3.16 6.80 18.49
C GLN A 381 -2.40 8.02 17.93
N ALA A 382 -2.54 8.33 16.64
CA ALA A 382 -1.93 9.51 16.04
C ALA A 382 -2.55 10.82 16.57
N LEU A 383 -3.88 10.88 16.76
CA LEU A 383 -4.55 12.01 17.40
C LEU A 383 -4.12 12.20 18.87
N GLU A 384 -4.07 11.12 19.64
CA GLU A 384 -3.61 11.14 21.04
C GLU A 384 -2.14 11.59 21.14
N ALA A 385 -1.28 11.14 20.22
CA ALA A 385 0.13 11.54 20.14
C ALA A 385 0.31 13.01 19.77
N ILE A 386 -0.43 13.54 18.79
CA ILE A 386 -0.43 14.99 18.49
C ILE A 386 -0.83 15.81 19.72
N GLY A 387 -1.88 15.40 20.44
CA GLY A 387 -2.32 16.08 21.65
C GLY A 387 -1.24 16.16 22.73
N ALA A 388 -0.40 15.12 22.86
CA ALA A 388 0.71 15.09 23.80
C ALA A 388 1.96 15.85 23.31
N GLN A 389 2.34 15.70 22.03
CA GLN A 389 3.70 16.04 21.55
C GLN A 389 3.78 17.31 20.69
N LEU A 390 2.67 17.81 20.11
CA LEU A 390 2.71 18.92 19.15
C LEU A 390 3.31 20.20 19.74
N LEU A 391 3.10 20.48 21.03
CA LEU A 391 3.67 21.67 21.68
C LEU A 391 5.17 21.52 21.97
N ALA A 392 5.60 20.33 22.42
CA ALA A 392 7.00 20.01 22.65
C ALA A 392 7.81 20.06 21.34
N LEU A 393 7.32 19.41 20.28
CA LEU A 393 7.97 19.39 18.97
C LEU A 393 8.03 20.78 18.29
N ARG A 394 7.10 21.69 18.61
CA ARG A 394 7.14 23.10 18.17
C ARG A 394 8.13 23.96 18.97
N ALA A 395 8.45 23.59 20.20
CA ALA A 395 9.39 24.31 21.06
C ALA A 395 10.86 24.00 20.69
N ALA A 396 11.78 24.83 21.19
CA ALA A 396 13.19 24.45 21.21
C ALA A 396 13.39 23.22 22.13
N PRO A 397 14.30 22.28 21.80
CA PRO A 397 15.31 22.34 20.73
C PRO A 397 14.85 21.82 19.35
N TYR A 398 13.64 21.28 19.23
CA TYR A 398 13.15 20.62 18.01
C TYR A 398 12.74 21.62 16.92
N ALA A 399 12.00 22.67 17.31
CA ALA A 399 11.57 23.79 16.46
C ALA A 399 10.84 23.40 15.16
N LEU A 400 10.00 22.36 15.21
CA LEU A 400 9.21 21.92 14.06
C LEU A 400 7.96 22.78 13.85
N SER A 401 7.60 23.01 12.58
CA SER A 401 6.32 23.65 12.26
C SER A 401 5.14 22.68 12.43
N THR A 402 3.95 23.21 12.74
CA THR A 402 2.70 22.43 12.83
C THR A 402 2.44 21.58 11.58
N ALA A 403 2.78 22.09 10.38
CA ALA A 403 2.64 21.35 9.13
C ALA A 403 3.53 20.11 9.06
N GLN A 404 4.76 20.21 9.57
CA GLN A 404 5.71 19.08 9.60
C GLN A 404 5.29 18.01 10.63
N VAL A 405 4.82 18.43 11.82
CA VAL A 405 4.30 17.50 12.83
C VAL A 405 3.05 16.77 12.33
N VAL A 406 2.13 17.47 11.64
CA VAL A 406 0.98 16.84 10.98
C VAL A 406 1.44 15.88 9.87
N ALA A 407 2.40 16.26 9.02
CA ALA A 407 2.89 15.40 7.95
C ALA A 407 3.57 14.11 8.45
N ILE A 408 4.20 14.12 9.63
CA ILE A 408 4.71 12.91 10.30
C ILE A 408 3.54 12.02 10.78
N ALA A 409 2.51 12.63 11.37
CA ALA A 409 1.40 11.93 11.99
C ALA A 409 0.33 11.41 11.01
N SER A 410 0.18 12.04 9.84
CA SER A 410 -0.72 11.64 8.74
C SER A 410 -0.16 10.49 7.89
N ASN A 411 0.23 9.41 8.57
CA ASN A 411 0.66 8.14 7.97
C ASN A 411 0.20 6.99 8.86
N ASP A 412 0.20 5.77 8.32
CA ASP A 412 -0.02 4.58 9.13
C ASP A 412 0.98 4.52 10.30
N GLY A 413 0.47 4.25 11.51
CA GLY A 413 1.32 4.21 12.71
C GLY A 413 1.93 5.56 13.12
N GLY A 414 1.39 6.71 12.66
CA GLY A 414 1.94 8.06 12.88
C GLY A 414 2.35 8.42 14.33
N LYS A 415 1.76 7.80 15.35
CA LYS A 415 2.24 7.89 16.75
C LYS A 415 3.70 7.45 16.90
N GLN A 416 4.07 6.30 16.34
CA GLN A 416 5.45 5.79 16.38
C GLN A 416 6.39 6.67 15.57
N ALA A 417 5.88 7.33 14.52
CA ALA A 417 6.65 8.31 13.75
C ALA A 417 6.93 9.58 14.57
N LEU A 418 5.96 10.09 15.34
CA LEU A 418 6.15 11.22 16.25
C LEU A 418 7.11 10.88 17.41
N GLU A 419 6.86 9.76 18.11
CA GLU A 419 7.70 9.28 19.21
C GLU A 419 9.17 9.06 18.78
N GLU A 420 9.40 8.52 17.57
CA GLU A 420 10.77 8.33 17.08
C GLU A 420 11.42 9.63 16.55
N VAL A 421 10.66 10.55 15.96
CA VAL A 421 11.19 11.87 15.58
C VAL A 421 11.59 12.66 16.83
N GLU A 422 10.77 12.63 17.90
CA GLU A 422 11.13 13.24 19.19
C GLU A 422 12.42 12.60 19.76
N ALA A 423 12.48 11.27 19.81
CA ALA A 423 13.63 10.55 20.35
C ALA A 423 14.92 10.65 19.51
N GLN A 424 14.84 10.90 18.20
CA GLN A 424 15.99 10.81 17.30
C GLN A 424 16.42 12.12 16.61
N LEU A 425 15.55 13.12 16.46
CA LEU A 425 15.83 14.30 15.61
C LEU A 425 17.12 15.05 16.01
N LEU A 426 17.37 15.23 17.31
CA LEU A 426 18.57 15.91 17.80
C LEU A 426 19.84 15.10 17.51
N ALA A 427 19.79 13.79 17.73
CA ALA A 427 20.91 12.88 17.47
C ALA A 427 21.20 12.75 15.96
N LEU A 428 20.19 12.84 15.10
CA LEU A 428 20.34 12.80 13.64
C LEU A 428 20.82 14.13 13.04
N ARG A 429 20.59 15.27 13.73
CA ARG A 429 21.17 16.58 13.38
C ARG A 429 22.64 16.71 13.78
N ALA A 430 23.09 15.92 14.75
CA ALA A 430 24.49 15.91 15.20
C ALA A 430 25.40 15.08 14.27
N ALA A 431 26.71 15.29 14.40
CA ALA A 431 27.71 14.40 13.80
C ALA A 431 27.58 12.97 14.38
N PRO A 432 27.83 11.91 13.58
CA PRO A 432 28.30 11.90 12.19
C PRO A 432 27.18 11.93 11.12
N TYR A 433 25.93 12.19 11.52
CA TYR A 433 24.75 12.05 10.65
C TYR A 433 24.42 13.33 9.89
N GLU A 434 24.48 14.48 10.57
CA GLU A 434 24.42 15.83 9.98
C GLU A 434 23.13 16.11 9.15
N LEU A 435 22.04 15.39 9.44
CA LEU A 435 20.79 15.52 8.70
C LEU A 435 20.05 16.81 9.06
N SER A 436 19.53 17.50 8.06
CA SER A 436 18.60 18.61 8.29
C SER A 436 17.26 18.09 8.83
N SER A 437 16.54 18.91 9.60
CA SER A 437 15.19 18.53 10.09
C SER A 437 14.28 18.13 8.93
N ALA A 438 14.37 18.80 7.77
CA ALA A 438 13.59 18.47 6.58
C ALA A 438 13.90 17.07 6.03
N GLN A 439 15.16 16.61 6.07
CA GLN A 439 15.54 15.25 5.68
C GLN A 439 15.00 14.21 6.67
N VAL A 440 15.09 14.47 7.98
CA VAL A 440 14.51 13.58 9.01
C VAL A 440 12.99 13.48 8.87
N ILE A 441 12.31 14.59 8.58
CA ILE A 441 10.86 14.63 8.31
C ILE A 441 10.52 13.88 7.02
N ALA A 442 11.29 14.02 5.94
CA ALA A 442 11.08 13.29 4.70
C ALA A 442 11.21 11.76 4.89
N ILE A 443 12.15 11.32 5.73
CA ILE A 443 12.28 9.90 6.10
C ILE A 443 11.07 9.42 6.91
N ALA A 444 10.63 10.20 7.91
CA ALA A 444 9.52 9.84 8.78
C ALA A 444 8.16 9.85 8.05
N ALA A 445 7.82 10.93 7.35
CA ALA A 445 6.59 11.07 6.56
C ALA A 445 6.62 10.32 5.22
N GLY A 446 7.78 9.77 4.82
CA GLY A 446 7.94 8.94 3.63
C GLY A 446 7.72 7.44 3.87
N ASN A 447 7.37 7.01 5.09
CA ASN A 447 7.25 5.60 5.47
C ASN A 447 5.97 5.29 6.26
N ASP A 448 4.89 4.96 5.53
CA ASP A 448 3.67 4.37 6.09
C ASP A 448 3.99 3.15 6.97
N GLY A 449 3.65 3.22 8.26
CA GLY A 449 3.95 2.19 9.27
C GLY A 449 5.45 1.96 9.56
N GLY A 450 6.36 2.61 8.82
CA GLY A 450 7.77 2.27 8.76
C GLY A 450 8.73 3.31 9.31
N ALA A 451 8.26 4.53 9.64
CA ALA A 451 9.07 5.67 10.07
C ALA A 451 10.18 5.30 11.09
N LYS A 452 9.81 4.62 12.18
CA LYS A 452 10.76 4.15 13.20
C LYS A 452 11.86 3.27 12.62
N GLN A 453 11.47 2.28 11.83
CA GLN A 453 12.41 1.34 11.20
C GLN A 453 13.32 2.03 10.18
N ALA A 454 12.81 3.03 9.44
CA ALA A 454 13.61 3.81 8.51
C ALA A 454 14.64 4.70 9.23
N LEU A 455 14.26 5.40 10.31
CA LEU A 455 15.18 6.23 11.10
C LEU A 455 16.25 5.40 11.82
N GLU A 456 15.87 4.28 12.46
CA GLU A 456 16.82 3.31 13.01
C GLU A 456 17.80 2.78 11.95
N ALA A 457 17.31 2.44 10.76
CA ALA A 457 18.15 1.98 9.67
C ALA A 457 19.07 3.08 9.12
N VAL A 458 18.63 4.35 9.07
CA VAL A 458 19.49 5.46 8.67
C VAL A 458 20.63 5.65 9.66
N LYS A 459 20.39 5.55 10.98
CA LYS A 459 21.49 5.56 11.97
C LYS A 459 22.51 4.44 11.74
N VAL A 460 22.06 3.22 11.47
CA VAL A 460 22.97 2.07 11.29
C VAL A 460 23.68 2.08 9.94
N GLN A 461 23.01 2.51 8.86
CA GLN A 461 23.51 2.34 7.50
C GLN A 461 24.14 3.61 6.90
N LEU A 462 23.78 4.83 7.33
CA LEU A 462 24.32 6.07 6.72
C LEU A 462 25.85 6.19 6.85
N PRO A 463 26.49 5.93 8.01
CA PRO A 463 27.95 5.97 8.10
C PRO A 463 28.62 4.90 7.22
N VAL A 464 28.03 3.70 7.15
CA VAL A 464 28.53 2.57 6.35
C VAL A 464 28.41 2.84 4.84
N LEU A 465 27.31 3.46 4.41
CA LEU A 465 27.04 3.76 3.00
C LEU A 465 27.77 5.02 2.51
N ARG A 466 28.13 5.96 3.39
CA ARG A 466 29.04 7.09 3.06
C ARG A 466 30.49 6.64 2.84
N ALA A 467 30.92 5.57 3.51
CA ALA A 467 32.28 5.05 3.43
C ALA A 467 32.54 4.27 2.12
N ALA A 468 33.82 4.14 1.76
CA ALA A 468 34.25 3.17 0.75
C ALA A 468 33.87 1.74 1.17
N PRO A 469 33.45 0.85 0.25
CA PRO A 469 33.41 1.01 -1.21
C PRO A 469 32.07 1.54 -1.77
N TYR A 470 31.18 2.08 -0.92
CA TYR A 470 29.82 2.46 -1.30
C TYR A 470 29.69 3.92 -1.75
N GLU A 471 30.33 4.85 -1.02
CA GLU A 471 30.52 6.26 -1.38
C GLU A 471 29.21 7.03 -1.70
N LEU A 472 28.10 6.64 -1.08
CA LEU A 472 26.81 7.30 -1.28
C LEU A 472 26.75 8.65 -0.55
N SER A 473 26.20 9.66 -1.23
CA SER A 473 25.96 10.95 -0.59
C SER A 473 24.80 10.89 0.40
N VAL A 474 24.80 11.79 1.38
CA VAL A 474 23.69 11.93 2.36
C VAL A 474 22.34 12.08 1.64
N ALA A 475 22.28 12.86 0.55
CA ALA A 475 21.08 13.01 -0.25
C ALA A 475 20.60 11.68 -0.86
N GLN A 476 21.49 10.86 -1.42
CA GLN A 476 21.15 9.55 -1.96
C GLN A 476 20.61 8.59 -0.88
N VAL A 477 21.25 8.56 0.29
CA VAL A 477 20.79 7.76 1.44
C VAL A 477 19.39 8.21 1.90
N VAL A 478 19.14 9.53 1.98
CA VAL A 478 17.82 10.10 2.29
C VAL A 478 16.78 9.75 1.22
N THR A 479 17.13 9.78 -0.07
CA THR A 479 16.22 9.38 -1.16
C THR A 479 15.84 7.90 -1.08
N ILE A 480 16.76 7.01 -0.72
CA ILE A 480 16.46 5.58 -0.50
C ILE A 480 15.59 5.39 0.75
N ALA A 481 15.84 6.17 1.80
CA ALA A 481 15.15 6.05 3.08
C ALA A 481 13.74 6.64 3.09
N SER A 482 13.43 7.65 2.28
CA SER A 482 12.18 8.43 2.30
C SER A 482 11.00 7.82 1.50
N HIS A 483 10.97 6.49 1.38
CA HIS A 483 9.91 5.76 0.67
C HIS A 483 9.51 4.48 1.41
N ASN A 484 8.27 4.01 1.23
CA ASN A 484 7.70 2.90 1.98
C ASN A 484 8.57 1.64 1.89
N GLY A 485 9.14 1.24 3.03
CA GLY A 485 10.13 0.19 3.14
C GLY A 485 11.59 0.68 3.16
N GLY A 486 11.86 1.94 3.50
CA GLY A 486 13.18 2.57 3.43
C GLY A 486 14.31 1.77 4.11
N LYS A 487 14.05 1.19 5.28
CA LYS A 487 14.96 0.23 5.94
C LYS A 487 15.37 -0.92 5.02
N GLN A 488 14.39 -1.57 4.41
CA GLN A 488 14.61 -2.70 3.51
C GLN A 488 15.33 -2.27 2.23
N ALA A 489 15.05 -1.07 1.72
CA ALA A 489 15.76 -0.51 0.57
C ALA A 489 17.24 -0.20 0.90
N LEU A 490 17.54 0.36 2.08
CA LEU A 490 18.92 0.58 2.53
C LEU A 490 19.70 -0.73 2.73
N GLU A 491 19.08 -1.74 3.36
CA GLU A 491 19.66 -3.08 3.52
C GLU A 491 19.91 -3.77 2.17
N ALA A 492 19.00 -3.59 1.20
CA ALA A 492 19.17 -4.07 -0.16
C ALA A 492 20.30 -3.33 -0.89
N VAL A 493 20.37 -1.99 -0.82
CA VAL A 493 21.46 -1.22 -1.44
C VAL A 493 22.82 -1.65 -0.87
N ARG A 494 22.96 -1.76 0.46
CA ARG A 494 24.20 -2.24 1.09
C ARG A 494 24.62 -3.63 0.61
N THR A 495 23.68 -4.55 0.41
CA THR A 495 23.99 -5.94 0.04
C THR A 495 24.11 -6.18 -1.48
N GLN A 496 23.50 -5.32 -2.32
CA GLN A 496 23.42 -5.53 -3.77
C GLN A 496 24.22 -4.52 -4.60
N LEU A 497 24.52 -3.30 -4.11
CA LEU A 497 25.08 -2.21 -4.94
C LEU A 497 26.39 -2.60 -5.66
N LEU A 498 27.33 -3.25 -4.96
CA LEU A 498 28.61 -3.66 -5.56
C LEU A 498 28.40 -4.73 -6.66
N ALA A 499 27.54 -5.72 -6.39
CA ALA A 499 27.22 -6.78 -7.36
C ALA A 499 26.43 -6.25 -8.58
N LEU A 500 25.60 -5.23 -8.39
CA LEU A 500 24.84 -4.58 -9.48
C LEU A 500 25.70 -3.61 -10.31
N ARG A 501 26.78 -3.04 -9.74
CA ARG A 501 27.80 -2.28 -10.47
C ARG A 501 28.71 -3.19 -11.31
N ALA A 502 28.98 -4.40 -10.84
CA ALA A 502 29.82 -5.39 -11.53
C ALA A 502 29.15 -5.98 -12.78
N ALA A 503 29.94 -6.64 -13.63
CA ALA A 503 29.42 -7.50 -14.69
C ALA A 503 28.64 -8.70 -14.09
N PRO A 504 27.58 -9.21 -14.75
CA PRO A 504 27.04 -8.81 -16.05
C PRO A 504 26.05 -7.62 -16.01
N TYR A 505 25.83 -7.02 -14.84
CA TYR A 505 24.78 -6.02 -14.61
C TYR A 505 25.17 -4.61 -15.11
N GLY A 506 26.34 -4.12 -14.70
CA GLY A 506 26.91 -2.84 -15.17
C GLY A 506 26.08 -1.60 -14.83
N LEU A 507 25.29 -1.60 -13.75
CA LEU A 507 24.46 -0.46 -13.36
C LEU A 507 25.30 0.65 -12.71
N SER A 508 24.98 1.90 -13.03
CA SER A 508 25.57 3.04 -12.32
C SER A 508 24.97 3.20 -10.91
N THR A 509 25.72 3.78 -9.99
CA THR A 509 25.23 4.09 -8.63
C THR A 509 23.93 4.91 -8.66
N ALA A 510 23.81 5.85 -9.60
CA ALA A 510 22.60 6.65 -9.80
C ALA A 510 21.38 5.80 -10.24
N GLN A 511 21.58 4.78 -11.09
CA GLN A 511 20.50 3.86 -11.47
C GLN A 511 20.05 2.99 -10.29
N VAL A 512 21.01 2.46 -9.49
CA VAL A 512 20.69 1.67 -8.29
C VAL A 512 19.94 2.52 -7.25
N VAL A 513 20.36 3.77 -7.02
CA VAL A 513 19.66 4.73 -6.14
C VAL A 513 18.26 5.04 -6.68
N ALA A 514 18.08 5.23 -8.00
CA ALA A 514 16.78 5.53 -8.59
C ALA A 514 15.76 4.37 -8.48
N VAL A 515 16.23 3.12 -8.61
CA VAL A 515 15.39 1.92 -8.40
C VAL A 515 15.08 1.71 -6.91
N ALA A 516 16.03 2.00 -6.02
CA ALA A 516 15.87 1.88 -4.58
C ALA A 516 14.99 3.00 -3.97
N GLY A 517 15.06 4.21 -4.51
CA GLY A 517 14.32 5.41 -4.08
C GLY A 517 12.86 5.44 -4.54
N ARG A 518 12.15 4.32 -4.31
CA ARG A 518 10.72 4.11 -4.62
C ARG A 518 10.07 3.18 -3.61
N ASN A 519 8.76 3.25 -3.48
CA ASN A 519 7.99 2.35 -2.62
C ASN A 519 8.23 0.89 -3.04
N GLY A 520 8.76 0.08 -2.13
CA GLY A 520 9.19 -1.30 -2.41
C GLY A 520 10.57 -1.44 -3.07
N GLY A 521 11.46 -0.45 -2.98
CA GLY A 521 12.78 -0.43 -3.64
C GLY A 521 13.63 -1.70 -3.50
N LYS A 522 13.61 -2.38 -2.33
CA LYS A 522 14.24 -3.71 -2.16
C LYS A 522 13.76 -4.73 -3.18
N GLN A 523 12.44 -4.84 -3.34
CA GLN A 523 11.82 -5.77 -4.28
C GLN A 523 12.16 -5.41 -5.72
N ALA A 524 12.25 -4.12 -6.05
CA ALA A 524 12.67 -3.67 -7.37
C ALA A 524 14.15 -4.01 -7.66
N LEU A 525 15.07 -3.83 -6.69
CA LEU A 525 16.47 -4.24 -6.83
C LEU A 525 16.64 -5.76 -6.97
N GLU A 526 15.93 -6.55 -6.15
CA GLU A 526 15.94 -8.02 -6.24
C GLU A 526 15.40 -8.49 -7.60
N ALA A 527 14.32 -7.87 -8.10
CA ALA A 527 13.78 -8.14 -9.42
C ALA A 527 14.73 -7.73 -10.55
N VAL A 528 15.40 -6.57 -10.47
CA VAL A 528 16.43 -6.19 -11.44
C VAL A 528 17.58 -7.21 -11.44
N ARG A 529 18.07 -7.63 -10.26
CA ARG A 529 19.13 -8.65 -10.16
C ARG A 529 18.70 -9.99 -10.78
N ALA A 530 17.45 -10.41 -10.59
CA ALA A 530 16.95 -11.69 -11.09
C ALA A 530 16.56 -11.66 -12.58
N GLN A 531 16.01 -10.55 -13.08
CA GLN A 531 15.37 -10.48 -14.40
C GLN A 531 16.24 -9.80 -15.47
N LEU A 532 17.16 -8.89 -15.12
CA LEU A 532 17.93 -8.11 -16.10
C LEU A 532 18.72 -8.97 -17.10
N PRO A 533 19.43 -10.05 -16.70
CA PRO A 533 20.17 -10.88 -17.67
C PRO A 533 19.22 -11.58 -18.67
N ALA A 534 18.09 -12.11 -18.19
CA ALA A 534 17.10 -12.79 -19.02
C ALA A 534 16.35 -11.82 -19.95
N LEU A 535 16.03 -10.60 -19.48
CA LEU A 535 15.36 -9.58 -20.28
C LEU A 535 16.26 -8.93 -21.33
N ARG A 536 17.59 -8.91 -21.11
CA ARG A 536 18.58 -8.48 -22.12
C ARG A 536 18.81 -9.54 -23.21
N ALA A 537 18.69 -10.81 -22.87
CA ALA A 537 18.85 -11.91 -23.82
C ALA A 537 17.69 -11.99 -24.85
N ALA A 538 17.92 -12.72 -25.93
CA ALA A 538 16.84 -13.18 -26.80
C ALA A 538 15.89 -14.11 -26.01
N PRO A 539 14.57 -14.10 -26.28
CA PRO A 539 13.86 -13.36 -27.33
C PRO A 539 13.43 -11.92 -26.94
N TYR A 540 13.76 -11.46 -25.73
CA TYR A 540 13.25 -10.19 -25.18
C TYR A 540 14.01 -8.96 -25.69
N GLY A 541 15.35 -8.98 -25.67
CA GLY A 541 16.21 -7.94 -26.26
C GLY A 541 16.09 -6.54 -25.66
N LEU A 542 15.70 -6.41 -24.38
CA LEU A 542 15.60 -5.11 -23.71
C LEU A 542 16.97 -4.54 -23.35
N SER A 543 17.16 -3.23 -23.55
CA SER A 543 18.33 -2.52 -23.05
C SER A 543 18.30 -2.36 -21.53
N THR A 544 19.47 -2.25 -20.91
CA THR A 544 19.62 -1.92 -19.47
C THR A 544 18.83 -0.67 -19.06
N ALA A 545 18.80 0.36 -19.91
CA ALA A 545 18.05 1.59 -19.67
C ALA A 545 16.53 1.35 -19.59
N GLN A 546 15.97 0.50 -20.47
CA GLN A 546 14.54 0.16 -20.44
C GLN A 546 14.18 -0.68 -19.20
N VAL A 547 15.02 -1.65 -18.83
CA VAL A 547 14.84 -2.45 -17.60
C VAL A 547 14.86 -1.55 -16.35
N VAL A 548 15.79 -0.58 -16.28
CA VAL A 548 15.85 0.40 -15.18
C VAL A 548 14.63 1.34 -15.18
N ALA A 549 14.16 1.80 -16.34
CA ALA A 549 12.99 2.68 -16.45
C ALA A 549 11.72 2.03 -15.88
N ILE A 550 11.49 0.74 -16.19
CA ILE A 550 10.39 -0.07 -15.64
C ILE A 550 10.55 -0.24 -14.12
N ALA A 551 11.79 -0.43 -13.64
CA ALA A 551 12.08 -0.65 -12.23
C ALA A 551 12.00 0.63 -11.36
N THR A 552 12.15 1.82 -11.95
CA THR A 552 12.22 3.14 -11.27
C THR A 552 10.84 3.72 -10.88
N ARG A 553 9.81 2.86 -10.78
CA ARG A 553 8.44 3.20 -10.37
C ARG A 553 7.97 2.39 -9.16
N SER A 554 6.97 2.91 -8.47
CA SER A 554 6.27 2.19 -7.40
C SER A 554 5.70 0.87 -7.94
N GLY A 555 6.16 -0.25 -7.38
CA GLY A 555 5.82 -1.59 -7.87
C GLY A 555 6.69 -2.14 -9.00
N GLY A 556 7.87 -1.57 -9.26
CA GLY A 556 8.78 -1.96 -10.37
C GLY A 556 9.03 -3.47 -10.52
N LYS A 557 9.12 -4.24 -9.42
CA LYS A 557 9.16 -5.72 -9.45
C LYS A 557 8.01 -6.32 -10.25
N GLN A 558 6.78 -5.91 -9.94
CA GLN A 558 5.58 -6.41 -10.59
C GLN A 558 5.53 -6.01 -12.07
N ALA A 559 6.01 -4.81 -12.42
CA ALA A 559 6.11 -4.38 -13.80
C ALA A 559 7.14 -5.20 -14.59
N LEU A 560 8.33 -5.48 -14.03
CA LEU A 560 9.33 -6.36 -14.66
C LEU A 560 8.82 -7.81 -14.85
N GLU A 561 8.14 -8.36 -13.85
CA GLU A 561 7.53 -9.69 -13.92
C GLU A 561 6.43 -9.76 -14.99
N ALA A 562 5.58 -8.72 -15.08
CA ALA A 562 4.54 -8.61 -16.10
C ALA A 562 5.13 -8.44 -17.51
N VAL A 563 6.20 -7.65 -17.68
CA VAL A 563 6.93 -7.53 -18.95
C VAL A 563 7.52 -8.88 -19.36
N ARG A 564 8.20 -9.61 -18.46
CA ARG A 564 8.73 -10.94 -18.77
C ARG A 564 7.63 -11.92 -19.19
N ALA A 565 6.46 -11.85 -18.55
CA ALA A 565 5.33 -12.73 -18.83
C ALA A 565 4.56 -12.37 -20.13
N GLN A 566 4.40 -11.08 -20.47
CA GLN A 566 3.47 -10.64 -21.52
C GLN A 566 4.13 -9.93 -22.72
N LEU A 567 5.43 -9.61 -22.70
CA LEU A 567 6.08 -8.88 -23.81
C LEU A 567 6.06 -9.65 -25.14
N LEU A 568 6.10 -10.99 -25.12
CA LEU A 568 6.04 -11.78 -26.36
C LEU A 568 4.60 -11.81 -26.90
N ASP A 569 3.63 -12.16 -26.07
CA ASP A 569 2.20 -12.20 -26.39
C ASP A 569 1.68 -10.85 -26.92
N LEU A 570 2.08 -9.74 -26.28
CA LEU A 570 1.67 -8.40 -26.70
C LEU A 570 2.33 -7.94 -28.01
N ARG A 571 3.50 -8.50 -28.37
CA ARG A 571 4.13 -8.29 -29.68
C ARG A 571 3.50 -9.15 -30.77
N ALA A 572 3.00 -10.33 -30.43
CA ALA A 572 2.33 -11.24 -31.36
C ALA A 572 0.96 -10.71 -31.83
N ALA A 573 0.43 -11.31 -32.89
CA ALA A 573 -0.98 -11.16 -33.25
C ALA A 573 -1.87 -11.77 -32.14
N PRO A 574 -3.05 -11.20 -31.83
CA PRO A 574 -3.71 -10.07 -32.50
C PRO A 574 -3.31 -8.67 -31.98
N TYR A 575 -2.38 -8.59 -31.02
CA TYR A 575 -2.04 -7.36 -30.30
C TYR A 575 -1.12 -6.43 -31.10
N GLY A 576 0.02 -6.94 -31.56
CA GLY A 576 0.94 -6.22 -32.46
C GLY A 576 1.61 -4.97 -31.88
N LEU A 577 1.86 -4.92 -30.56
CA LEU A 577 2.62 -3.81 -29.96
C LEU A 577 4.11 -3.92 -30.29
N SER A 578 4.78 -2.78 -30.45
CA SER A 578 6.24 -2.73 -30.42
C SER A 578 6.79 -2.85 -28.99
N THR A 579 8.02 -3.33 -28.85
CA THR A 579 8.74 -3.40 -27.56
C THR A 579 8.76 -2.05 -26.84
N ALA A 580 8.95 -0.94 -27.58
CA ALA A 580 8.94 0.41 -27.02
C ALA A 580 7.59 0.80 -26.39
N GLN A 581 6.47 0.40 -27.01
CA GLN A 581 5.12 0.64 -26.46
C GLN A 581 4.86 -0.19 -25.20
N VAL A 582 5.29 -1.46 -25.16
CA VAL A 582 5.19 -2.30 -23.95
C VAL A 582 6.03 -1.72 -22.80
N VAL A 583 7.26 -1.24 -23.09
CA VAL A 583 8.10 -0.55 -22.10
C VAL A 583 7.45 0.74 -21.60
N ALA A 584 6.83 1.54 -22.47
CA ALA A 584 6.15 2.78 -22.08
C ALA A 584 5.00 2.52 -21.08
N VAL A 585 4.12 1.55 -21.39
CA VAL A 585 3.03 1.11 -20.50
C VAL A 585 3.56 0.54 -19.18
N ALA A 586 4.67 -0.19 -19.22
CA ALA A 586 5.30 -0.75 -18.03
C ALA A 586 6.02 0.30 -17.15
N SER A 587 6.36 1.48 -17.69
CA SER A 587 7.19 2.50 -17.02
C SER A 587 6.39 3.58 -16.27
N GLY A 588 5.08 3.37 -16.06
CA GLY A 588 4.23 4.15 -15.14
C GLY A 588 4.04 3.46 -13.79
N SER A 589 3.64 4.20 -12.76
CA SER A 589 3.28 3.60 -11.46
C SER A 589 2.09 2.65 -11.62
N GLY A 590 2.30 1.39 -11.23
CA GLY A 590 1.33 0.32 -11.47
C GLY A 590 1.41 -0.33 -12.86
N GLY A 591 2.54 -0.22 -13.59
CA GLY A 591 2.71 -0.73 -14.97
C GLY A 591 2.20 -2.15 -15.24
N LYS A 592 2.29 -3.10 -14.29
CA LYS A 592 1.66 -4.43 -14.39
C LYS A 592 0.15 -4.35 -14.68
N GLN A 593 -0.56 -3.52 -13.92
CA GLN A 593 -2.00 -3.31 -14.07
C GLN A 593 -2.34 -2.62 -15.39
N ALA A 594 -1.47 -1.72 -15.89
CA ALA A 594 -1.65 -1.09 -17.18
C ALA A 594 -1.45 -2.09 -18.34
N LEU A 595 -0.43 -2.96 -18.28
CA LEU A 595 -0.22 -4.05 -19.24
C LEU A 595 -1.39 -5.03 -19.27
N GLU A 596 -1.84 -5.50 -18.09
CA GLU A 596 -3.00 -6.38 -17.98
C GLU A 596 -4.28 -5.73 -18.55
N ALA A 597 -4.48 -4.44 -18.32
CA ALA A 597 -5.60 -3.68 -18.88
C ALA A 597 -5.52 -3.54 -20.41
N VAL A 598 -4.32 -3.28 -20.96
CA VAL A 598 -4.10 -3.28 -22.42
C VAL A 598 -4.39 -4.66 -23.01
N ARG A 599 -3.86 -5.74 -22.42
CA ARG A 599 -4.09 -7.13 -22.86
C ARG A 599 -5.58 -7.51 -22.88
N VAL A 600 -6.35 -7.03 -21.91
CA VAL A 600 -7.79 -7.32 -21.80
C VAL A 600 -8.66 -6.39 -22.66
N GLN A 601 -8.29 -5.12 -22.85
CA GLN A 601 -9.18 -4.12 -23.45
C GLN A 601 -8.79 -3.64 -24.86
N LEU A 602 -7.56 -3.84 -25.34
CA LEU A 602 -7.10 -3.29 -26.64
C LEU A 602 -8.02 -3.67 -27.80
N LEU A 603 -8.38 -4.95 -27.93
CA LEU A 603 -9.21 -5.43 -29.05
C LEU A 603 -10.63 -4.84 -28.98
N ALA A 604 -11.22 -4.78 -27.78
CA ALA A 604 -12.54 -4.19 -27.56
C ALA A 604 -12.56 -2.67 -27.80
N LEU A 605 -11.46 -1.97 -27.49
CA LEU A 605 -11.32 -0.53 -27.72
C LEU A 605 -10.99 -0.18 -29.18
N ARG A 606 -10.37 -1.09 -29.94
CA ARG A 606 -10.20 -0.98 -31.40
C ARG A 606 -11.52 -1.24 -32.16
N ALA A 607 -12.38 -2.11 -31.63
CA ALA A 607 -13.68 -2.43 -32.22
C ALA A 607 -14.70 -1.27 -32.11
N ALA A 608 -15.78 -1.35 -32.90
CA ALA A 608 -16.95 -0.51 -32.70
C ALA A 608 -17.61 -0.81 -31.33
N PRO A 609 -18.20 0.19 -30.63
CA PRO A 609 -18.39 1.58 -31.04
C PRO A 609 -17.22 2.53 -30.70
N TYR A 610 -16.09 1.99 -30.21
CA TYR A 610 -14.97 2.78 -29.69
C TYR A 610 -14.05 3.31 -30.79
N GLY A 611 -13.56 2.44 -31.67
CA GLY A 611 -12.75 2.81 -32.85
C GLY A 611 -11.40 3.44 -32.53
N LEU A 612 -10.78 3.14 -31.38
CA LEU A 612 -9.50 3.72 -30.99
C LEU A 612 -8.32 3.05 -31.70
N SER A 613 -7.28 3.82 -32.02
CA SER A 613 -6.02 3.26 -32.54
C SER A 613 -5.18 2.63 -31.43
N THR A 614 -4.32 1.66 -31.78
CA THR A 614 -3.37 1.05 -30.83
C THR A 614 -2.48 2.11 -30.17
N ALA A 615 -2.10 3.17 -30.90
CA ALA A 615 -1.32 4.28 -30.36
C ALA A 615 -2.09 5.09 -29.30
N GLN A 616 -3.39 5.36 -29.51
CA GLN A 616 -4.24 6.05 -28.53
C GLN A 616 -4.42 5.21 -27.25
N VAL A 617 -4.67 3.90 -27.39
CA VAL A 617 -4.81 2.99 -26.24
C VAL A 617 -3.49 2.90 -25.44
N VAL A 618 -2.35 2.82 -26.14
CA VAL A 618 -1.03 2.84 -25.48
C VAL A 618 -0.75 4.17 -24.79
N ALA A 619 -1.09 5.31 -25.39
CA ALA A 619 -0.89 6.64 -24.79
C ALA A 619 -1.65 6.77 -23.46
N VAL A 620 -2.94 6.42 -23.44
CA VAL A 620 -3.77 6.42 -22.21
C VAL A 620 -3.22 5.46 -21.14
N ALA A 621 -2.61 4.35 -21.56
CA ALA A 621 -2.03 3.36 -20.66
C ALA A 621 -0.63 3.70 -20.13
N SER A 622 0.13 4.59 -20.79
CA SER A 622 1.56 4.85 -20.51
C SER A 622 1.82 5.86 -19.37
N HIS A 623 0.86 6.00 -18.45
CA HIS A 623 0.87 7.00 -17.38
C HIS A 623 0.43 6.37 -16.05
N ASP A 624 0.73 7.05 -14.94
CA ASP A 624 0.43 6.58 -13.60
C ASP A 624 -1.10 6.39 -13.44
N GLY A 625 -1.50 5.15 -13.10
CA GLY A 625 -2.92 4.76 -13.08
C GLY A 625 -3.54 4.43 -14.45
N GLY A 626 -2.75 4.16 -15.50
CA GLY A 626 -3.22 3.90 -16.86
C GLY A 626 -4.37 2.86 -17.01
N LYS A 627 -4.42 1.82 -16.16
CA LYS A 627 -5.58 0.91 -16.06
C LYS A 627 -6.89 1.65 -15.79
N GLN A 628 -6.88 2.56 -14.82
CA GLN A 628 -8.04 3.36 -14.45
C GLN A 628 -8.43 4.35 -15.54
N ALA A 629 -7.45 4.88 -16.28
CA ALA A 629 -7.71 5.73 -17.43
C ALA A 629 -8.36 4.95 -18.60
N LEU A 630 -7.89 3.73 -18.90
CA LEU A 630 -8.52 2.85 -19.89
C LEU A 630 -9.95 2.44 -19.49
N GLU A 631 -10.15 2.00 -18.24
CA GLU A 631 -11.48 1.65 -17.72
C GLU A 631 -12.45 2.84 -17.76
N ALA A 632 -11.96 4.05 -17.46
CA ALA A 632 -12.72 5.29 -17.56
C ALA A 632 -13.08 5.61 -19.02
N VAL A 633 -12.12 5.57 -19.96
CA VAL A 633 -12.38 5.76 -21.40
C VAL A 633 -13.39 4.74 -21.92
N ARG A 634 -13.25 3.45 -21.57
CA ARG A 634 -14.21 2.40 -21.97
C ARG A 634 -15.63 2.66 -21.46
N LYS A 635 -15.79 3.21 -20.25
CA LYS A 635 -17.10 3.55 -19.69
C LYS A 635 -17.67 4.86 -20.26
N GLN A 636 -16.85 5.89 -20.38
CA GLN A 636 -17.31 7.28 -20.56
C GLN A 636 -17.23 7.76 -22.01
N LEU A 637 -16.37 7.20 -22.89
CA LEU A 637 -16.30 7.62 -24.31
C LEU A 637 -17.67 7.52 -25.04
N PRO A 638 -18.50 6.47 -24.87
CA PRO A 638 -19.81 6.40 -25.52
C PRO A 638 -20.82 7.42 -24.99
N VAL A 639 -20.62 7.95 -23.78
CA VAL A 639 -21.48 8.96 -23.14
C VAL A 639 -21.03 10.37 -23.53
N LEU A 640 -19.72 10.65 -23.39
CA LEU A 640 -19.14 11.96 -23.68
C LEU A 640 -19.18 12.34 -25.17
N ARG A 641 -19.28 11.36 -26.08
CA ARG A 641 -19.50 11.59 -27.52
C ARG A 641 -20.94 11.94 -27.91
N ARG A 642 -21.89 11.89 -26.98
CA ARG A 642 -23.32 12.17 -27.24
C ARG A 642 -23.74 13.51 -26.66
N VAL A 643 -24.86 14.04 -27.13
CA VAL A 643 -25.59 15.14 -26.49
C VAL A 643 -25.81 14.78 -25.00
N PRO A 644 -25.55 15.68 -24.05
CA PRO A 644 -25.19 17.10 -24.18
C PRO A 644 -23.68 17.42 -24.16
N TYR A 645 -22.78 16.43 -24.24
CA TYR A 645 -21.33 16.63 -24.07
C TYR A 645 -20.59 16.84 -25.40
N GLU A 646 -20.91 16.03 -26.42
CA GLU A 646 -20.48 16.18 -27.83
C GLU A 646 -18.95 16.24 -28.05
N LEU A 647 -18.18 15.66 -27.13
CA LEU A 647 -16.70 15.67 -27.21
C LEU A 647 -16.19 14.72 -28.28
N SER A 648 -15.14 15.14 -29.00
CA SER A 648 -14.46 14.30 -29.98
C SER A 648 -13.61 13.20 -29.30
N ILE A 649 -13.32 12.12 -30.04
CA ILE A 649 -12.42 11.05 -29.56
C ILE A 649 -11.06 11.66 -29.13
N VAL A 650 -10.51 12.56 -29.95
CA VAL A 650 -9.21 13.22 -29.68
C VAL A 650 -9.24 14.01 -28.37
N GLN A 651 -10.32 14.76 -28.11
CA GLN A 651 -10.48 15.48 -26.84
C GLN A 651 -10.53 14.51 -25.65
N VAL A 652 -11.36 13.45 -25.71
CA VAL A 652 -11.49 12.47 -24.62
C VAL A 652 -10.18 11.73 -24.35
N ILE A 653 -9.41 11.38 -25.39
CA ILE A 653 -8.08 10.77 -25.25
C ILE A 653 -7.08 11.76 -24.65
N ALA A 654 -7.06 13.03 -25.08
CA ALA A 654 -6.18 14.04 -24.50
C ALA A 654 -6.47 14.27 -23.01
N ILE A 655 -7.75 14.35 -22.61
CA ILE A 655 -8.17 14.41 -21.20
C ILE A 655 -7.66 13.19 -20.43
N ALA A 656 -7.81 11.99 -20.98
CA ALA A 656 -7.36 10.75 -20.35
C ALA A 656 -5.84 10.70 -20.17
N CYS A 657 -5.05 11.11 -21.17
CA CYS A 657 -3.59 11.13 -21.08
C CYS A 657 -3.05 12.22 -20.12
N ILE A 658 -3.73 13.38 -20.07
CA ILE A 658 -3.21 14.56 -19.37
C ILE A 658 -3.74 14.69 -17.92
N GLY A 659 -4.89 14.07 -17.60
CA GLY A 659 -5.52 14.10 -16.27
C GLY A 659 -6.27 12.83 -15.82
N GLY A 660 -6.27 11.76 -16.63
CA GLY A 660 -6.75 10.43 -16.22
C GLY A 660 -8.25 10.32 -15.91
N ARG A 661 -8.61 9.26 -15.17
CA ARG A 661 -9.99 8.96 -14.74
C ARG A 661 -10.65 10.14 -14.02
N GLN A 662 -9.95 10.80 -13.11
CA GLN A 662 -10.50 11.92 -12.32
C GLN A 662 -10.89 13.10 -13.22
N ALA A 663 -10.11 13.38 -14.27
CA ALA A 663 -10.41 14.43 -15.24
C ALA A 663 -11.66 14.11 -16.09
N LEU A 664 -11.78 12.88 -16.57
CA LEU A 664 -12.97 12.41 -17.30
C LEU A 664 -14.24 12.47 -16.42
N THR A 665 -14.17 12.00 -15.18
CA THR A 665 -15.27 12.09 -14.21
C THR A 665 -15.64 13.53 -13.88
N ALA A 666 -14.67 14.44 -13.76
CA ALA A 666 -14.96 15.86 -13.52
C ALA A 666 -15.72 16.52 -14.69
N ILE A 667 -15.45 16.11 -15.93
CA ILE A 667 -16.20 16.57 -17.11
C ILE A 667 -17.64 16.06 -17.09
N GLU A 668 -17.83 14.74 -16.93
CA GLU A 668 -19.16 14.12 -16.83
C GLU A 668 -20.02 14.79 -15.75
N MET A 669 -19.42 15.08 -14.58
CA MET A 669 -20.10 15.70 -13.45
C MET A 669 -20.35 17.21 -13.57
N HIS A 670 -19.51 17.98 -14.27
CA HIS A 670 -19.49 19.45 -14.11
C HIS A 670 -19.43 20.26 -15.42
N MET A 671 -19.20 19.65 -16.59
CA MET A 671 -19.09 20.40 -17.86
C MET A 671 -20.36 21.20 -18.17
N LEU A 672 -21.55 20.65 -17.91
CA LEU A 672 -22.83 21.33 -18.14
C LEU A 672 -23.01 22.54 -17.20
N ALA A 673 -22.63 22.40 -15.92
CA ALA A 673 -22.66 23.49 -14.95
C ALA A 673 -21.64 24.60 -15.25
N LEU A 674 -20.54 24.30 -15.97
CA LEU A 674 -19.57 25.28 -16.44
C LEU A 674 -19.94 25.93 -17.78
N ARG A 675 -20.74 25.26 -18.63
CA ARG A 675 -21.34 25.85 -19.84
C ARG A 675 -22.47 26.83 -19.49
N ALA A 676 -23.19 26.58 -18.40
CA ALA A 676 -24.26 27.45 -17.90
C ALA A 676 -23.75 28.71 -17.19
N ALA A 677 -24.67 29.66 -16.95
CA ALA A 677 -24.43 30.82 -16.09
C ALA A 677 -24.14 30.39 -14.64
N PRO A 678 -23.24 31.08 -13.91
CA PRO A 678 -22.54 32.32 -14.27
C PRO A 678 -21.20 32.12 -15.02
N TYR A 679 -20.87 30.89 -15.44
CA TYR A 679 -19.53 30.55 -15.93
C TYR A 679 -19.36 30.73 -17.44
N ASN A 680 -20.37 30.37 -18.24
CA ASN A 680 -20.43 30.53 -19.70
C ASN A 680 -19.13 30.10 -20.42
N LEU A 681 -18.57 28.95 -20.05
CA LEU A 681 -17.36 28.39 -20.67
C LEU A 681 -17.72 27.52 -21.88
N SER A 682 -17.03 27.72 -23.00
CA SER A 682 -17.14 26.84 -24.16
C SER A 682 -16.55 25.45 -23.88
N PRO A 683 -16.96 24.39 -24.61
CA PRO A 683 -16.46 23.03 -24.42
C PRO A 683 -14.92 22.94 -24.42
N GLU A 684 -14.26 23.55 -25.40
CA GLU A 684 -12.80 23.59 -25.58
C GLU A 684 -12.10 24.24 -24.39
N ARG A 685 -12.71 25.28 -23.79
CA ARG A 685 -12.18 25.93 -22.58
C ARG A 685 -12.29 25.01 -21.37
N VAL A 686 -13.39 24.27 -21.21
CA VAL A 686 -13.53 23.26 -20.14
C VAL A 686 -12.52 22.13 -20.34
N VAL A 687 -12.39 21.60 -21.56
CA VAL A 687 -11.38 20.59 -21.93
C VAL A 687 -9.96 21.07 -21.61
N ALA A 688 -9.60 22.30 -22.00
CA ALA A 688 -8.28 22.86 -21.72
C ALA A 688 -8.03 23.10 -20.22
N ILE A 689 -9.01 23.58 -19.46
CA ILE A 689 -8.92 23.72 -17.99
C ILE A 689 -8.66 22.35 -17.33
N VAL A 690 -9.38 21.32 -17.78
CA VAL A 690 -9.24 19.94 -17.29
C VAL A 690 -7.90 19.34 -17.71
N CYS A 691 -7.39 19.63 -18.92
CA CYS A 691 -6.04 19.25 -19.32
C CYS A 691 -4.96 20.04 -18.56
N ILE A 692 -5.19 21.29 -18.15
CA ILE A 692 -4.20 22.00 -17.32
C ILE A 692 -4.17 21.42 -15.91
N GLY A 693 -5.33 21.28 -15.24
CA GLY A 693 -5.40 21.05 -13.79
C GLY A 693 -6.42 20.00 -13.30
N GLY A 694 -6.94 19.16 -14.18
CA GLY A 694 -7.79 18.01 -13.84
C GLY A 694 -9.06 18.37 -13.08
N ARG A 695 -9.50 17.46 -12.20
CA ARG A 695 -10.64 17.66 -11.31
C ARG A 695 -10.47 18.90 -10.42
N SER A 696 -9.26 19.13 -9.89
CA SER A 696 -8.96 20.23 -8.97
C SER A 696 -9.15 21.62 -9.59
N ALA A 697 -8.89 21.79 -10.89
CA ALA A 697 -9.16 23.07 -11.57
C ALA A 697 -10.66 23.32 -11.78
N VAL A 698 -11.43 22.28 -12.09
CA VAL A 698 -12.89 22.34 -12.22
C VAL A 698 -13.54 22.70 -10.88
N GLU A 699 -13.14 22.01 -9.80
CA GLU A 699 -13.63 22.29 -8.45
C GLU A 699 -13.24 23.70 -7.98
N ALA A 700 -12.00 24.13 -8.23
CA ALA A 700 -11.56 25.47 -7.88
C ALA A 700 -12.39 26.60 -8.54
N ILE A 701 -12.81 26.41 -9.80
CA ILE A 701 -13.71 27.34 -10.49
C ILE A 701 -15.12 27.30 -9.86
N ARG A 702 -15.66 26.11 -9.58
CA ARG A 702 -16.96 25.94 -8.90
C ARG A 702 -16.97 26.54 -7.48
N HIS A 703 -15.83 26.55 -6.80
CA HIS A 703 -15.63 27.18 -5.48
C HIS A 703 -15.19 28.65 -5.54
N GLY A 704 -15.30 29.31 -6.69
CA GLY A 704 -15.27 30.77 -6.78
C GLY A 704 -13.91 31.42 -7.09
N LEU A 705 -12.95 30.68 -7.66
CA LEU A 705 -11.82 31.32 -8.36
C LEU A 705 -12.30 31.85 -9.72
N PRO A 706 -12.44 33.18 -9.90
CA PRO A 706 -13.02 33.71 -11.13
C PRO A 706 -12.07 33.54 -12.32
N VAL A 707 -12.60 33.18 -13.48
CA VAL A 707 -11.86 33.05 -14.75
C VAL A 707 -11.06 34.32 -15.07
N LYS A 708 -11.55 35.51 -14.65
CA LYS A 708 -10.87 36.80 -14.74
C LYS A 708 -9.53 36.88 -13.96
N ARG A 709 -9.34 36.10 -12.88
CA ARG A 709 -8.03 35.94 -12.22
C ARG A 709 -7.08 35.07 -13.04
N ILE A 710 -7.58 33.99 -13.64
CA ILE A 710 -6.79 33.12 -14.54
C ILE A 710 -6.32 33.92 -15.77
N GLN A 711 -7.19 34.76 -16.34
CA GLN A 711 -6.84 35.68 -17.43
C GLN A 711 -5.78 36.72 -17.05
N ARG A 712 -5.72 37.17 -15.78
CA ARG A 712 -4.65 38.06 -15.30
C ARG A 712 -3.27 37.40 -15.29
N ILE A 713 -3.16 36.07 -15.20
CA ILE A 713 -1.88 35.35 -15.30
C ILE A 713 -1.18 35.69 -16.63
N ARG A 714 -1.93 35.68 -17.74
CA ARG A 714 -1.41 35.91 -19.10
C ARG A 714 -0.95 37.36 -19.35
N ARG A 715 -1.43 38.34 -18.56
CA ARG A 715 -1.15 39.78 -18.77
C ARG A 715 -0.13 40.41 -17.82
N ARG A 716 0.36 39.70 -16.78
CA ARG A 716 1.25 40.28 -15.74
C ARG A 716 2.73 39.88 -15.82
N LYS A 717 3.20 39.31 -16.93
CA LYS A 717 4.63 39.09 -17.19
C LYS A 717 5.01 39.38 -18.65
N ALA A 718 5.14 40.67 -18.94
CA ALA A 718 5.88 41.21 -20.08
C ALA A 718 6.51 42.54 -19.62
N PRO A 719 7.85 42.69 -19.64
CA PRO A 719 8.50 43.99 -19.69
C PRO A 719 8.24 44.66 -21.05
N GLU A 720 8.47 45.97 -21.14
CA GLU A 720 8.19 46.76 -22.35
C GLU A 720 9.25 46.58 -23.43
N ALA A 721 8.85 46.03 -24.57
CA ALA A 721 9.34 46.35 -25.92
C ALA A 721 8.37 45.77 -26.97
N THR A 722 8.22 46.46 -28.11
CA THR A 722 7.37 46.13 -29.28
C THR A 722 7.91 44.92 -30.07
N PRO A 723 7.18 44.34 -31.07
CA PRO A 723 6.00 44.83 -31.83
C PRO A 723 4.68 44.10 -31.45
N PRO A 724 3.51 44.39 -32.09
CA PRO A 724 2.21 44.06 -31.49
C PRO A 724 1.87 42.57 -31.59
N ALA A 725 1.20 42.06 -30.56
CA ALA A 725 0.54 40.77 -30.64
C ALA A 725 -0.72 40.89 -31.52
N GLY A 726 -0.88 39.95 -32.47
CA GLY A 726 -2.13 39.78 -33.22
C GLY A 726 -3.32 39.43 -32.30
N PRO A 727 -4.56 39.40 -32.83
CA PRO A 727 -5.78 39.38 -32.01
C PRO A 727 -5.90 38.21 -31.03
N PHE A 728 -5.20 37.10 -31.30
CA PHE A 728 -5.27 35.87 -30.51
C PHE A 728 -3.95 35.60 -29.78
N GLY A 729 -3.97 35.67 -28.45
CA GLY A 729 -2.99 34.94 -27.64
C GLY A 729 -3.36 33.45 -27.60
N PRO A 730 -2.39 32.52 -27.50
CA PRO A 730 -2.50 31.10 -27.85
C PRO A 730 -3.84 30.43 -27.53
N THR A 731 -4.42 29.69 -28.48
CA THR A 731 -5.74 29.07 -28.30
C THR A 731 -5.73 27.98 -27.22
N PRO A 732 -6.89 27.64 -26.64
CA PRO A 732 -7.02 26.48 -25.75
C PRO A 732 -6.65 25.16 -26.44
N GLN A 733 -6.78 25.10 -27.78
CA GLN A 733 -6.53 23.91 -28.59
C GLN A 733 -5.02 23.69 -28.80
N GLU A 734 -4.26 24.72 -29.20
CA GLU A 734 -2.78 24.68 -29.25
C GLU A 734 -2.19 24.18 -27.93
N LEU A 735 -2.68 24.71 -26.80
CA LEU A 735 -2.16 24.35 -25.48
C LEU A 735 -2.42 22.87 -25.14
N VAL A 736 -3.59 22.33 -25.49
CA VAL A 736 -3.89 20.90 -25.31
C VAL A 736 -3.05 20.04 -26.27
N ALA A 737 -2.88 20.48 -27.52
CA ALA A 737 -2.09 19.76 -28.51
C ALA A 737 -0.60 19.67 -28.12
N VAL A 738 0.02 20.77 -27.67
CA VAL A 738 1.41 20.76 -27.17
C VAL A 738 1.54 19.93 -25.88
N LEU A 739 0.63 20.08 -24.91
CA LEU A 739 0.66 19.25 -23.69
C LEU A 739 0.49 17.76 -23.98
N HIS A 740 -0.31 17.41 -25.00
CA HIS A 740 -0.46 16.05 -25.48
C HIS A 740 0.81 15.56 -26.19
N PHE A 741 1.37 16.35 -27.11
CA PHE A 741 2.61 16.03 -27.84
C PHE A 741 3.75 15.69 -26.87
N PHE A 742 4.02 16.57 -25.90
CA PHE A 742 5.07 16.33 -24.90
C PHE A 742 4.83 15.08 -24.05
N ARG A 743 3.57 14.68 -23.79
CA ARG A 743 3.24 13.43 -23.07
C ARG A 743 3.25 12.19 -23.95
N ALA A 744 3.00 12.33 -25.24
CA ALA A 744 3.05 11.25 -26.23
C ALA A 744 4.46 11.05 -26.84
N HIS A 745 5.42 11.95 -26.54
CA HIS A 745 6.69 11.98 -27.22
C HIS A 745 7.59 10.78 -26.90
N ARG A 746 8.15 10.15 -27.95
CA ARG A 746 8.98 8.93 -27.82
C ARG A 746 10.30 9.19 -27.08
N GLN A 747 10.81 10.41 -27.14
CA GLN A 747 12.00 10.85 -26.41
C GLN A 747 11.69 12.17 -25.68
N PRO A 748 11.40 12.16 -24.35
CA PRO A 748 11.03 13.38 -23.64
C PRO A 748 12.05 14.51 -23.81
N ARG A 749 13.35 14.24 -23.66
CA ARG A 749 14.41 15.25 -23.81
C ARG A 749 14.44 15.95 -25.17
N GLN A 750 13.97 15.30 -26.24
CA GLN A 750 13.91 15.87 -27.58
C GLN A 750 12.58 16.55 -27.88
N ALA A 751 11.52 16.23 -27.12
CA ALA A 751 10.16 16.76 -27.30
C ALA A 751 10.08 18.29 -27.32
N PHE A 752 11.02 18.99 -26.65
CA PHE A 752 11.09 20.44 -26.73
C PHE A 752 11.57 20.94 -28.09
N VAL A 753 12.58 20.30 -28.68
CA VAL A 753 13.12 20.66 -30.01
C VAL A 753 12.11 20.31 -31.09
N ASP A 754 11.60 19.08 -31.05
CA ASP A 754 10.71 18.53 -32.07
C ASP A 754 9.35 19.26 -32.07
N ALA A 755 8.92 19.81 -30.93
CA ALA A 755 7.73 20.68 -30.86
C ALA A 755 7.93 22.06 -31.50
N LEU A 756 9.16 22.59 -31.62
CA LEU A 756 9.40 23.84 -32.34
C LEU A 756 9.14 23.66 -33.84
N THR A 757 9.52 22.50 -34.39
CA THR A 757 9.29 22.11 -35.78
C THR A 757 7.84 21.68 -36.03
N GLU A 758 7.28 20.78 -35.20
CA GLU A 758 5.92 20.24 -35.38
C GLU A 758 4.84 21.33 -35.33
N PHE A 759 4.95 22.25 -34.37
CA PHE A 759 3.99 23.35 -34.18
C PHE A 759 4.44 24.68 -34.82
N GLN A 760 5.54 24.67 -35.59
CA GLN A 760 6.13 25.85 -36.25
C GLN A 760 6.26 27.07 -35.31
N ILE A 761 6.63 26.81 -34.05
CA ILE A 761 6.51 27.75 -32.93
C ILE A 761 7.88 28.18 -32.40
N THR A 762 8.06 29.47 -32.11
CA THR A 762 9.34 29.98 -31.60
C THR A 762 9.60 29.52 -30.16
N ARG A 763 10.88 29.37 -29.77
CA ARG A 763 11.30 28.99 -28.40
C ARG A 763 10.61 29.81 -27.33
N ALA A 764 10.50 31.12 -27.54
CA ALA A 764 9.85 32.04 -26.61
C ALA A 764 8.33 31.83 -26.54
N ALA A 765 7.66 31.56 -27.66
CA ALA A 765 6.23 31.27 -27.69
C ALA A 765 5.92 29.91 -27.04
N LEU A 766 6.69 28.86 -27.33
CA LEU A 766 6.54 27.52 -26.74
C LEU A 766 6.75 27.55 -25.22
N LEU A 767 7.79 28.23 -24.72
CA LEU A 767 8.00 28.41 -23.28
C LEU A 767 6.91 29.24 -22.62
N ARG A 768 6.41 30.30 -23.26
CA ARG A 768 5.26 31.06 -22.76
C ARG A 768 4.01 30.18 -22.66
N LEU A 769 3.74 29.38 -23.68
CA LEU A 769 2.61 28.45 -23.76
C LEU A 769 2.69 27.38 -22.65
N LEU A 770 3.81 26.66 -22.54
CA LEU A 770 4.04 25.66 -21.49
C LEU A 770 4.01 26.29 -20.08
N SER A 771 4.60 27.47 -19.89
CA SER A 771 4.56 28.17 -18.61
C SER A 771 3.15 28.56 -18.20
N SER A 772 2.24 28.80 -19.15
CA SER A 772 0.83 29.10 -18.89
C SER A 772 0.04 27.90 -18.35
N ALA A 773 0.53 26.67 -18.58
CA ALA A 773 0.06 25.44 -17.94
C ALA A 773 0.87 25.04 -16.69
N GLY A 774 1.66 25.95 -16.11
CA GLY A 774 2.35 25.72 -14.82
C GLY A 774 3.69 24.97 -14.92
N VAL A 775 4.12 24.58 -16.12
CA VAL A 775 5.44 24.00 -16.38
C VAL A 775 6.53 25.06 -16.12
N THR A 776 7.75 24.63 -15.80
CA THR A 776 8.95 25.50 -15.72
C THR A 776 9.81 25.39 -16.99
N GLU A 777 10.75 26.32 -17.20
CA GLU A 777 11.66 26.24 -18.36
C GLU A 777 12.57 25.00 -18.30
N ILE A 778 13.05 24.61 -17.12
CA ILE A 778 13.87 23.38 -16.94
C ILE A 778 13.07 22.13 -17.30
N GLU A 779 11.83 22.03 -16.83
CA GLU A 779 10.95 20.89 -17.14
C GLU A 779 10.55 20.87 -18.62
N ALA A 780 10.31 22.04 -19.22
CA ALA A 780 10.02 22.17 -20.65
C ALA A 780 11.22 21.72 -21.50
N LEU A 781 12.43 22.19 -21.20
CA LEU A 781 13.66 21.81 -21.92
C LEU A 781 14.05 20.33 -21.70
N GLY A 782 13.69 19.75 -20.55
CA GLY A 782 13.77 18.30 -20.33
C GLY A 782 12.61 17.49 -20.94
N GLY A 783 11.63 18.18 -21.55
CA GLY A 783 10.37 17.64 -22.07
C GLY A 783 9.52 16.85 -21.08
N THR A 784 9.63 17.18 -19.80
CA THR A 784 8.80 16.61 -18.72
C THR A 784 7.60 17.50 -18.46
N ILE A 785 6.39 16.91 -18.42
CA ILE A 785 5.15 17.62 -18.07
C ILE A 785 4.65 17.15 -16.69
N PRO A 786 4.84 17.96 -15.62
CA PRO A 786 4.35 17.67 -14.27
C PRO A 786 2.85 17.35 -14.26
N ASP A 787 2.35 16.64 -13.25
CA ASP A 787 0.95 16.22 -13.22
C ASP A 787 -0.06 17.35 -12.96
N ALA A 788 -1.32 17.09 -13.31
CA ALA A 788 -2.38 18.10 -13.37
C ALA A 788 -2.56 18.85 -12.04
N ALA A 789 -2.54 18.14 -10.91
CA ALA A 789 -2.62 18.75 -9.59
C ALA A 789 -1.42 19.66 -9.31
N GLU A 790 -0.19 19.23 -9.61
CA GLU A 790 1.01 20.07 -9.47
C GLU A 790 0.96 21.30 -10.37
N ARG A 791 0.65 21.13 -11.66
CA ARG A 791 0.49 22.22 -12.64
C ARG A 791 -0.48 23.28 -12.11
N TRP A 792 -1.62 22.84 -11.58
CA TRP A 792 -2.63 23.72 -10.97
C TRP A 792 -2.12 24.41 -9.69
N GLN A 793 -1.52 23.69 -8.76
CA GLN A 793 -0.96 24.27 -7.52
C GLN A 793 0.13 25.30 -7.82
N ARG A 794 1.00 25.06 -8.80
CA ARG A 794 2.05 25.99 -9.24
C ARG A 794 1.44 27.27 -9.83
N LEU A 795 0.35 27.17 -10.59
CA LEU A 795 -0.40 28.33 -11.10
C LEU A 795 -1.09 29.12 -9.96
N LEU A 796 -1.67 28.45 -8.97
CA LEU A 796 -2.23 29.08 -7.76
C LEU A 796 -1.16 29.78 -6.91
N GLY A 797 0.05 29.22 -6.82
CA GLY A 797 1.20 29.86 -6.17
C GLY A 797 1.62 31.15 -6.88
N ARG A 798 1.75 31.10 -8.22
CA ARG A 798 2.04 32.28 -9.07
C ARG A 798 0.96 33.36 -9.02
N LEU A 799 -0.28 33.02 -8.66
CA LEU A 799 -1.41 33.95 -8.52
C LEU A 799 -1.38 34.78 -7.21
N GLY A 800 -0.44 34.52 -6.30
CA GLY A 800 -0.40 35.18 -4.98
C GLY A 800 -1.46 34.67 -4.00
N THR A 801 -2.22 33.63 -4.36
CA THR A 801 -3.17 32.94 -3.48
C THR A 801 -2.45 32.00 -2.49
N ARG A 802 -1.63 32.58 -1.61
CA ARG A 802 -1.38 31.99 -0.29
C ARG A 802 -2.73 31.90 0.46
N GLN A 803 -2.98 30.80 1.17
CA GLN A 803 -3.85 30.88 2.34
C GLN A 803 -3.23 31.87 3.33
N ALA A 804 -4.05 32.72 3.96
CA ALA A 804 -3.58 33.82 4.79
C ALA A 804 -2.84 33.32 6.04
N THR A 805 -1.52 33.19 5.91
CA THR A 805 -0.56 32.87 6.97
C THR A 805 0.59 33.88 6.86
N GLY A 806 0.71 34.72 7.88
CA GLY A 806 1.78 35.70 8.00
C GLY A 806 3.06 35.06 8.56
N ALA A 807 4.20 35.69 8.23
CA ALA A 807 5.57 35.35 8.67
C ALA A 807 6.13 33.98 8.22
N ALA A 808 7.40 34.01 7.78
CA ALA A 808 8.22 32.90 7.30
C ALA A 808 7.66 32.09 6.10
N ALA A 809 8.56 31.49 5.31
CA ALA A 809 8.20 30.64 4.16
C ALA A 809 8.80 29.24 4.35
N PRO A 810 8.02 28.15 4.24
CA PRO A 810 8.56 26.80 4.09
C PRO A 810 9.11 26.60 2.66
N SER A 811 10.04 25.66 2.50
CA SER A 811 10.61 25.31 1.19
C SER A 811 9.58 24.58 0.30
N PRO A 812 9.69 24.67 -1.05
CA PRO A 812 8.73 24.04 -1.96
C PRO A 812 8.62 22.52 -1.80
N ASP A 813 9.71 21.85 -1.41
CA ASP A 813 9.77 20.40 -1.19
C ASP A 813 8.75 19.93 -0.13
N SER A 814 8.51 20.77 0.88
CA SER A 814 7.56 20.50 1.96
C SER A 814 6.11 20.43 1.48
N LEU A 815 5.76 21.20 0.44
CA LEU A 815 4.42 21.19 -0.17
C LEU A 815 4.25 20.00 -1.11
N GLN A 816 5.30 19.63 -1.85
CA GLN A 816 5.24 18.49 -2.78
C GLN A 816 5.11 17.15 -2.03
N GLY A 817 5.78 17.00 -0.88
CA GLY A 817 5.57 15.86 0.02
C GLY A 817 4.13 15.77 0.55
N PHE A 818 3.54 16.90 0.96
CA PHE A 818 2.14 16.97 1.41
C PHE A 818 1.14 16.64 0.29
N ALA A 819 1.37 17.16 -0.93
CA ALA A 819 0.55 16.84 -2.10
C ALA A 819 0.60 15.33 -2.42
N GLN A 820 1.80 14.74 -2.46
CA GLN A 820 1.96 13.30 -2.71
C GLN A 820 1.35 12.41 -1.61
N SER A 821 1.35 12.86 -0.35
CA SER A 821 0.64 12.17 0.74
C SER A 821 -0.87 12.19 0.52
N LEU A 822 -1.42 13.33 0.11
CA LEU A 822 -2.84 13.48 -0.22
C LEU A 822 -3.24 12.64 -1.43
N GLU A 823 -2.40 12.61 -2.47
CA GLU A 823 -2.62 11.80 -3.68
C GLU A 823 -2.53 10.30 -3.39
N ARG A 824 -1.61 9.83 -2.54
CA ARG A 824 -1.56 8.43 -2.08
C ARG A 824 -2.85 8.01 -1.39
N SER A 825 -3.45 8.90 -0.58
CA SER A 825 -4.78 8.66 0.01
C SER A 825 -5.90 8.57 -1.03
N MET A 826 -5.78 9.24 -2.18
CA MET A 826 -6.78 9.19 -3.28
C MET A 826 -6.51 8.08 -4.32
N LEU A 827 -5.32 7.49 -4.33
CA LEU A 827 -4.92 6.42 -5.27
C LEU A 827 -5.26 5.01 -4.75
N SER A 828 -5.76 4.88 -3.53
CA SER A 828 -6.40 3.64 -3.06
C SER A 828 -7.76 3.43 -3.75
N PRO A 829 -8.13 2.21 -4.15
CA PRO A 829 -9.25 1.98 -5.05
C PRO A 829 -10.61 2.10 -4.34
N GLY A 830 -11.41 3.12 -4.69
CA GLY A 830 -12.87 3.06 -4.50
C GLY A 830 -13.58 4.27 -3.89
N ILE A 831 -13.30 5.50 -4.31
CA ILE A 831 -14.17 6.65 -4.00
C ILE A 831 -14.73 7.25 -5.30
N ALA A 832 -16.05 7.35 -5.37
CA ALA A 832 -16.79 8.14 -6.34
C ALA A 832 -17.84 8.96 -5.57
N GLU A 833 -17.90 10.26 -5.83
CA GLU A 833 -18.83 11.19 -5.16
C GLU A 833 -19.83 11.75 -6.17
N GLN A 834 -21.10 11.87 -5.76
CA GLN A 834 -22.09 12.70 -6.44
C GLN A 834 -22.81 13.61 -5.45
N SER A 835 -23.41 14.68 -5.99
CA SER A 835 -23.76 15.90 -5.26
C SER A 835 -25.27 16.07 -5.10
N ALA A 836 -25.70 16.84 -4.10
CA ALA A 836 -27.05 17.39 -4.00
C ALA A 836 -26.97 18.89 -3.65
N SER A 837 -27.87 19.69 -4.22
CA SER A 837 -27.90 21.16 -4.09
C SER A 837 -29.24 21.66 -3.52
N PRO A 838 -29.29 22.81 -2.83
CA PRO A 838 -30.53 23.37 -2.26
C PRO A 838 -31.16 24.50 -3.10
N PRO A 839 -32.46 24.82 -2.90
CA PRO A 839 -33.07 26.10 -3.28
C PRO A 839 -33.10 27.11 -2.10
N PRO A 840 -33.42 28.42 -2.33
CA PRO A 840 -33.03 29.51 -1.44
C PRO A 840 -34.19 30.35 -0.84
N ARG A 841 -33.80 31.35 -0.01
CA ARG A 841 -34.48 32.57 0.54
C ARG A 841 -34.16 32.70 2.04
N GLU A 842 -34.03 33.88 2.65
CA GLU A 842 -34.00 35.27 2.17
C GLU A 842 -33.11 36.13 3.12
N ARG A 843 -33.01 37.45 2.91
CA ARG A 843 -32.33 38.42 3.82
C ARG A 843 -33.30 39.59 4.06
N PRO A 844 -33.31 40.23 5.24
CA PRO A 844 -32.32 41.29 5.50
C PRO A 844 -31.68 41.18 6.90
N ALA A 845 -31.11 42.26 7.41
CA ALA A 845 -30.42 42.34 8.70
C ALA A 845 -30.81 43.62 9.42
N GLU A 846 -30.73 43.64 10.76
CA GLU A 846 -30.72 44.89 11.51
C GLU A 846 -29.96 44.81 12.85
N THR A 847 -29.81 45.98 13.43
CA THR A 847 -28.84 46.53 14.38
C THR A 847 -28.84 46.04 15.84
N ALA A 848 -27.61 45.83 16.35
CA ALA A 848 -27.00 46.54 17.50
C ALA A 848 -27.14 46.06 18.97
N ILE A 849 -26.23 46.65 19.77
CA ILE A 849 -26.12 46.76 21.24
C ILE A 849 -25.66 45.52 22.03
N ALA A 850 -24.56 45.72 22.74
CA ALA A 850 -24.15 44.97 23.93
C ALA A 850 -23.84 45.97 25.06
N PRO A 851 -24.05 45.59 26.32
CA PRO A 851 -22.96 45.64 27.31
C PRO A 851 -22.86 44.32 28.10
N ARG A 852 -21.68 43.70 28.18
CA ARG A 852 -20.60 43.89 29.19
C ARG A 852 -20.90 43.34 30.61
N SER A 853 -19.99 42.48 31.06
CA SER A 853 -19.53 42.30 32.47
C SER A 853 -20.54 41.67 33.49
N ASN A 854 -20.12 41.03 34.59
CA ASN A 854 -18.76 40.83 35.12
C ASN A 854 -18.56 39.53 35.95
N THR A 855 -17.28 39.15 36.15
CA THR A 855 -16.67 38.40 37.30
C THR A 855 -17.48 37.43 38.19
N GLY A 856 -16.94 36.22 38.43
CA GLY A 856 -17.32 35.41 39.61
C GLY A 856 -16.78 33.97 39.66
N ARG A 857 -15.66 33.74 40.36
CA ARG A 857 -15.16 32.43 40.89
C ARG A 857 -14.84 32.65 42.38
N PRO A 858 -14.94 31.65 43.30
CA PRO A 858 -14.04 30.48 43.28
C PRO A 858 -14.59 29.14 43.87
N ALA A 859 -13.72 28.11 43.85
CA ALA A 859 -13.54 26.95 44.74
C ALA A 859 -14.74 26.13 45.34
N GLU A 860 -14.80 24.83 44.96
CA GLU A 860 -14.55 23.59 45.78
C GLU A 860 -14.87 23.51 47.31
N PRO A 861 -14.97 22.29 47.93
CA PRO A 861 -15.07 20.89 47.42
C PRO A 861 -16.17 20.01 48.13
N TRP A 862 -16.01 18.67 48.13
CA TRP A 862 -16.80 17.59 48.78
C TRP A 862 -18.15 17.20 48.11
N LEU A 863 -18.75 16.04 48.42
CA LEU A 863 -18.33 14.63 48.26
C LEU A 863 -19.59 13.72 48.36
N ASP A 864 -19.42 12.42 48.08
CA ASP A 864 -20.35 11.30 48.32
C ASP A 864 -21.68 11.15 47.53
N GLN A 865 -22.02 9.87 47.36
CA GLN A 865 -23.22 9.24 46.76
C GLN A 865 -24.06 8.60 47.90
N PRO A 866 -25.31 8.11 47.72
CA PRO A 866 -25.97 7.57 46.50
C PRO A 866 -27.37 8.20 46.25
N ALA A 867 -28.29 7.74 45.39
CA ALA A 867 -28.57 6.41 44.82
C ALA A 867 -29.43 6.47 43.53
N TRP A 868 -29.39 5.40 42.71
CA TRP A 868 -30.50 4.77 41.95
C TRP A 868 -31.55 5.70 41.25
N SER A 869 -31.84 5.64 39.94
CA SER A 869 -31.80 4.53 38.96
C SER A 869 -31.92 5.04 37.51
N GLN A 870 -31.53 4.23 36.51
CA GLN A 870 -32.35 4.08 35.29
C GLN A 870 -32.04 2.81 34.49
N HIS A 871 -33.07 2.21 33.87
CA HIS A 871 -32.94 1.00 33.06
C HIS A 871 -32.29 1.26 31.69
N ARG A 872 -31.51 0.28 31.20
CA ARG A 872 -31.51 -0.09 29.76
C ARG A 872 -31.28 -1.60 29.58
N LYS A 873 -32.11 -2.20 28.74
CA LYS A 873 -32.23 -3.66 28.56
C LYS A 873 -30.98 -4.24 27.85
N ARG A 874 -30.46 -5.36 28.35
CA ARG A 874 -29.45 -6.20 27.64
C ARG A 874 -30.12 -7.47 27.13
N THR A 875 -29.96 -7.78 25.86
CA THR A 875 -30.31 -9.09 25.30
C THR A 875 -29.20 -10.10 25.61
N ALA A 876 -29.53 -11.13 26.39
CA ALA A 876 -28.59 -12.21 26.70
C ALA A 876 -28.47 -13.19 25.51
N ARG A 877 -27.26 -13.70 25.27
CA ARG A 877 -27.06 -14.91 24.46
C ARG A 877 -27.05 -16.11 25.38
N SER A 878 -27.96 -17.06 25.15
CA SER A 878 -28.07 -18.29 25.93
C SER A 878 -26.90 -19.24 25.66
N ARG A 879 -26.48 -19.93 26.72
CA ARG A 879 -25.83 -21.25 26.68
C ARG A 879 -26.42 -22.06 27.83
N MET A 880 -27.29 -23.02 27.52
CA MET A 880 -27.76 -23.98 28.51
C MET A 880 -26.67 -25.03 28.80
N ARG A 881 -26.68 -25.54 30.03
CA ARG A 881 -26.11 -26.84 30.39
C ARG A 881 -27.23 -27.88 30.46
N ALA A 882 -26.86 -29.15 30.45
CA ALA A 882 -27.58 -30.21 31.16
C ALA A 882 -26.53 -31.13 31.82
N ASP A 883 -26.76 -31.51 33.08
CA ASP A 883 -25.95 -32.42 33.90
C ASP A 883 -26.95 -33.36 34.64
N ALA A 884 -26.73 -34.66 34.90
CA ALA A 884 -25.63 -35.56 34.53
C ALA A 884 -26.03 -36.55 33.40
N VAL A 885 -26.25 -37.88 33.52
CA VAL A 885 -26.28 -38.89 34.61
C VAL A 885 -25.57 -40.18 34.10
N ALA A 886 -25.17 -41.10 35.00
CA ALA A 886 -24.33 -42.26 34.68
C ALA A 886 -25.06 -43.53 34.21
N SER A 887 -24.40 -44.31 33.33
CA SER A 887 -24.39 -45.78 33.32
C SER A 887 -23.27 -46.29 32.41
N MET A 888 -22.47 -47.26 32.88
CA MET A 888 -21.67 -48.14 32.01
C MET A 888 -22.44 -49.47 31.82
N PRO A 889 -22.11 -50.20 30.75
CA PRO A 889 -21.57 -51.53 30.98
C PRO A 889 -20.16 -51.71 30.39
N ALA A 890 -19.54 -52.83 30.71
CA ALA A 890 -18.20 -53.24 30.25
C ALA A 890 -18.30 -54.48 29.31
N ASN A 891 -17.15 -55.15 29.11
CA ASN A 891 -16.92 -56.42 28.38
C ASN A 891 -16.86 -56.38 26.84
N PRO A 892 -16.10 -57.30 26.20
CA PRO A 892 -14.84 -57.91 26.66
C PRO A 892 -13.76 -58.04 25.54
N HIS A 893 -12.80 -58.94 25.75
CA HIS A 893 -11.59 -59.23 24.95
C HIS A 893 -11.77 -60.22 23.77
N GLU A 894 -10.78 -60.17 22.86
CA GLU A 894 -10.05 -61.29 22.20
C GLU A 894 -10.61 -62.17 21.04
N ASP A 895 -9.74 -62.27 20.02
CA ASP A 895 -9.24 -63.45 19.26
C ASP A 895 -10.13 -64.59 18.75
N ALA A 896 -10.24 -64.69 17.42
CA ALA A 896 -9.58 -65.73 16.57
C ALA A 896 -9.72 -65.35 15.07
N ARG A 897 -8.80 -65.55 14.09
CA ARG A 897 -7.53 -66.30 13.89
C ARG A 897 -7.63 -67.53 12.96
N THR A 898 -7.60 -67.29 11.65
CA THR A 898 -7.14 -68.21 10.57
C THR A 898 -6.46 -67.34 9.48
N GLN A 899 -5.15 -67.41 9.23
CA GLN A 899 -4.37 -68.47 8.57
C GLN A 899 -4.68 -68.67 7.07
N PHE A 900 -3.72 -68.35 6.19
CA PHE A 900 -3.14 -69.28 5.20
C PHE A 900 -1.81 -68.74 4.62
N THR A 901 -1.08 -69.53 3.83
CA THR A 901 0.37 -69.43 3.55
C THR A 901 0.73 -69.18 2.05
N PRO A 902 1.98 -68.80 1.71
CA PRO A 902 2.37 -68.32 0.36
C PRO A 902 3.03 -69.37 -0.57
N GLY A 903 3.09 -69.11 -1.89
CA GLY A 903 3.86 -69.92 -2.86
C GLY A 903 4.07 -69.35 -4.29
N ARG A 904 5.36 -69.28 -4.70
CA ARG A 904 6.00 -69.31 -6.06
C ARG A 904 5.38 -68.63 -7.33
N LEU A 905 6.20 -67.73 -7.93
CA LEU A 905 6.81 -67.67 -9.29
C LEU A 905 6.31 -68.62 -10.42
N PRO A 906 6.46 -68.30 -11.75
CA PRO A 906 7.56 -67.53 -12.41
C PRO A 906 7.11 -66.63 -13.63
N PRO A 907 7.92 -66.25 -14.65
CA PRO A 907 9.38 -65.97 -14.78
C PRO A 907 9.74 -64.55 -15.36
N GLU A 908 11.04 -64.22 -15.46
CA GLU A 908 11.60 -63.11 -16.28
C GLU A 908 12.24 -63.59 -17.61
N PRO A 909 12.58 -62.66 -18.52
CA PRO A 909 13.99 -62.42 -18.91
C PRO A 909 14.34 -60.90 -18.90
N GLY A 910 15.60 -60.42 -18.94
CA GLY A 910 16.94 -61.04 -19.02
C GLY A 910 17.98 -59.97 -19.48
N PRO A 911 19.25 -59.93 -18.99
CA PRO A 911 20.11 -58.72 -19.15
C PRO A 911 21.40 -58.84 -20.01
N MET A 912 21.92 -57.69 -20.48
CA MET A 912 23.31 -57.45 -21.00
C MET A 912 23.67 -58.14 -22.34
N PRO A 913 24.82 -57.87 -23.02
CA PRO A 913 25.98 -57.01 -22.68
C PRO A 913 26.38 -55.98 -23.79
N ALA A 914 27.61 -55.44 -23.71
CA ALA A 914 28.23 -54.53 -24.70
C ALA A 914 29.63 -55.04 -25.13
N HIS A 915 30.10 -54.71 -26.34
CA HIS A 915 31.47 -55.00 -26.79
C HIS A 915 32.02 -54.10 -27.93
N ILE A 916 33.27 -53.65 -27.76
CA ILE A 916 34.38 -53.60 -28.76
C ILE A 916 34.34 -52.56 -29.91
N SER A 917 35.48 -51.88 -30.10
CA SER A 917 35.86 -51.02 -31.25
C SER A 917 36.75 -51.80 -32.25
N PRO A 918 37.03 -51.29 -33.47
CA PRO A 918 38.32 -50.59 -33.66
C PRO A 918 38.39 -49.56 -34.83
N ALA A 919 39.58 -48.94 -34.98
CA ALA A 919 40.19 -48.43 -36.23
C ALA A 919 39.54 -47.22 -36.97
N SER A 920 40.25 -46.48 -37.84
CA SER A 920 41.57 -45.79 -37.77
C SER A 920 41.87 -45.10 -39.13
N ALA A 921 42.77 -44.11 -39.15
CA ALA A 921 43.27 -43.36 -40.33
C ALA A 921 42.30 -42.31 -40.94
N GLY A 922 42.79 -41.19 -41.49
CA GLY A 922 44.19 -40.72 -41.51
C GLY A 922 44.42 -39.39 -42.27
N SER A 923 45.65 -38.88 -42.20
CA SER A 923 46.22 -37.69 -42.90
C SER A 923 45.63 -36.31 -42.52
N SER A 924 46.41 -35.32 -42.06
CA SER A 924 47.53 -34.59 -42.72
C SER A 924 47.01 -33.64 -43.83
N SER A 925 47.34 -32.35 -43.88
CA SER A 925 48.68 -31.76 -43.67
C SER A 925 48.73 -30.29 -43.18
N HIS A 926 49.93 -29.89 -42.71
CA HIS A 926 50.70 -28.63 -42.91
C HIS A 926 50.09 -27.49 -43.80
N VAL A 927 50.40 -26.18 -43.65
CA VAL A 927 51.63 -25.46 -43.20
C VAL A 927 51.31 -24.18 -42.39
N ALA A 928 52.31 -23.66 -41.67
CA ALA A 928 52.46 -22.32 -41.07
C ALA A 928 51.78 -21.13 -41.82
N SER A 929 51.40 -20.02 -41.19
CA SER A 929 52.34 -19.11 -40.49
C SER A 929 51.66 -18.16 -39.50
N GLY A 930 52.40 -17.71 -38.48
CA GLY A 930 51.98 -16.66 -37.56
C GLY A 930 52.65 -15.32 -37.84
N SER A 931 51.91 -14.22 -37.67
CA SER A 931 52.45 -12.88 -37.42
C SER A 931 51.38 -11.94 -36.88
N VAL A 932 51.82 -11.06 -35.99
CA VAL A 932 51.11 -10.03 -35.23
C VAL A 932 50.07 -9.23 -36.01
N LEU A 933 48.92 -8.94 -35.38
CA LEU A 933 48.07 -7.77 -35.68
C LEU A 933 47.92 -6.91 -34.40
N PRO A 934 47.83 -5.57 -34.52
CA PRO A 934 47.86 -4.64 -33.38
C PRO A 934 46.46 -4.21 -32.88
N ASP A 935 46.44 -3.46 -31.77
CA ASP A 935 45.32 -2.61 -31.35
C ASP A 935 44.95 -1.59 -32.44
N PRO A 936 43.64 -1.44 -32.71
CA PRO A 936 43.00 -0.12 -32.52
C PRO A 936 41.61 -0.26 -31.85
N GLY A 937 40.96 0.79 -31.35
CA GLY A 937 41.27 2.23 -31.37
C GLY A 937 39.97 3.02 -31.12
N THR A 938 40.05 4.33 -30.89
CA THR A 938 38.86 5.18 -30.65
C THR A 938 37.95 5.27 -31.88
N PRO A 939 36.60 5.20 -31.72
CA PRO A 939 35.68 5.39 -32.84
C PRO A 939 35.76 6.83 -33.37
N THR A 940 36.16 6.97 -34.62
CA THR A 940 36.14 8.23 -35.37
C THR A 940 34.71 8.61 -35.77
N GLY A 941 34.45 9.91 -35.93
CA GLY A 941 33.10 10.48 -36.17
C GLY A 941 32.49 10.21 -37.56
N SER A 942 32.74 9.05 -38.16
CA SER A 942 32.26 8.67 -39.50
C SER A 942 31.27 7.51 -39.50
N ASP A 943 31.22 6.71 -38.43
CA ASP A 943 30.25 5.59 -38.27
C ASP A 943 28.81 6.04 -37.96
N LEU A 944 28.54 7.34 -38.00
CA LEU A 944 27.20 7.94 -37.80
C LEU A 944 26.41 8.17 -39.11
N ALA A 945 26.97 7.82 -40.27
CA ALA A 945 26.45 8.24 -41.58
C ALA A 945 25.81 7.13 -42.45
N MET A 946 25.59 5.91 -41.93
CA MET A 946 24.88 4.84 -42.67
C MET A 946 23.78 4.15 -41.85
N LEU A 947 22.79 4.93 -41.39
CA LEU A 947 21.48 4.39 -40.99
C LEU A 947 20.28 5.31 -41.32
N GLU A 948 20.48 6.34 -42.15
CA GLU A 948 19.41 7.24 -42.66
C GLU A 948 19.00 6.86 -44.10
N ALA A 949 18.51 5.64 -44.31
CA ALA A 949 18.14 5.15 -45.65
C ALA A 949 16.97 4.14 -45.72
N GLU A 950 16.01 4.19 -44.79
CA GLU A 950 14.67 3.59 -45.01
C GLU A 950 13.58 4.66 -44.92
N SER A 951 13.16 5.15 -46.08
CA SER A 951 12.08 6.12 -46.22
C SER A 951 10.72 5.46 -45.94
N PHE A 952 10.24 5.57 -44.70
CA PHE A 952 8.85 5.24 -44.39
C PHE A 952 7.92 6.14 -45.21
N GLY A 953 7.15 5.53 -46.12
CA GLY A 953 6.37 6.25 -47.13
C GLY A 953 5.39 7.25 -46.54
N ALA A 954 5.66 8.55 -46.76
CA ALA A 954 4.82 9.66 -46.35
C ALA A 954 3.57 9.77 -47.25
N ALA A 955 2.63 8.83 -47.09
CA ALA A 955 1.34 8.83 -47.76
C ALA A 955 0.21 8.52 -46.77
N ALA A 956 -0.94 9.18 -46.94
CA ALA A 956 -2.18 8.97 -46.17
C ALA A 956 -2.21 9.42 -44.68
N LEU A 957 -1.48 10.49 -44.32
CA LEU A 957 -1.90 11.41 -43.24
C LEU A 957 -1.83 12.88 -43.66
N ALA A 958 -2.29 13.18 -44.88
CA ALA A 958 -2.65 14.54 -45.28
C ALA A 958 -3.95 14.97 -44.57
N PHE A 959 -3.84 15.40 -43.31
CA PHE A 959 -4.95 15.99 -42.57
C PHE A 959 -5.04 17.48 -42.90
N ASP A 960 -6.09 17.87 -43.62
CA ASP A 960 -6.39 19.25 -44.01
C ASP A 960 -6.82 20.08 -42.78
N PHE A 961 -5.83 20.65 -42.08
CA PHE A 961 -6.01 21.37 -40.82
C PHE A 961 -6.65 22.75 -41.03
N ASP A 962 -6.36 23.42 -42.14
CA ASP A 962 -6.95 24.73 -42.48
C ASP A 962 -8.45 24.62 -42.74
N ARG A 963 -8.91 23.54 -43.39
CA ARG A 963 -10.34 23.26 -43.57
C ARG A 963 -11.07 22.95 -42.26
N PHE A 964 -10.37 22.54 -41.20
CA PHE A 964 -10.96 22.46 -39.86
C PHE A 964 -11.08 23.83 -39.19
N LEU A 965 -10.12 24.74 -39.42
CA LEU A 965 -10.17 26.12 -38.92
C LEU A 965 -11.26 26.95 -39.61
N GLN A 966 -11.47 26.77 -40.91
CA GLN A 966 -12.53 27.47 -41.67
C GLN A 966 -13.97 27.13 -41.24
N MET A 967 -14.20 26.09 -40.43
CA MET A 967 -15.53 25.75 -39.89
C MET A 967 -15.85 26.46 -38.55
N LEU A 968 -15.05 27.43 -38.11
CA LEU A 968 -15.18 28.07 -36.79
C LEU A 968 -15.43 29.59 -36.79
N ASP A 969 -15.71 30.19 -37.95
CA ASP A 969 -16.13 31.61 -38.07
C ASP A 969 -17.66 31.75 -38.32
N VAL A 970 -18.47 31.40 -37.31
CA VAL A 970 -19.84 31.93 -37.04
C VAL A 970 -20.06 31.98 -35.52
#